data_AF-A0A3C1UM71-F1
#
_entry.id   AF-A0A3C1UM71-F1
#
_cell.length_a   1.000
_cell.length_b   1.000
_cell.length_c   1.000
_cell.angle_alpha   90.00
_cell.angle_beta   90.00
_cell.angle_gamma   90.00
#
_symmetry.space_group_name_H-M   'P 1'
#
loop_
_entity.id
_entity.type
_entity.pdbx_description
1 polymer ?
#
loop_
_entity_poly.entity_id
_entity_poly.type
_entity_poly.pdbx_seq_one_letter_code
_entity_poly.pdbx_strand_id
1 'polypeptide(L)'
;FEYYELDNLRSLPDFANLEPKFQGELDSISLNLPQKGRNSNFAVRYFGHIKIPAAGKYRFGTASDDGSAILINGDTVVDNDGIHGRKLRVGEVELSAGNHDFEVHFFNGGGGGELRVFWAGPGIEGRRGSPIPKDALVRNTGKPMIPLGTQPFTLDSQKARMGAQMFTALRCVSCHPMNDWKPMRPSTPLNDLNLNNAEGCLGDSIRRGAPDYELSDNQRSDIMAALKSYEKPVLPLSSAETVQRTLASFNCYACHERDGIGGPSDEVASKYFNTAIEIDLGEEGKIPPSLNHVGAKLKPEAMASILTSDKFHVRHYMATRMPAFPEPVAQSFVKAVGEVDDQPAFAKESDFSEEAAGIGQKFIGVTGLACITCHRVAGQDSLAIQGIDLSSVYDRIQPGWFKAFLLDPASFKKDTRMPQFWPEGKSAFQDILDGDAEKQIDSIWSYLSLKNSMPFPVGIVPKGAIAMELVPADKPIVHRTFMKDVGPRTVLTGFPEKLNVAYDFNVVRMAKVWRGRFFDHSGVQSGRTDTFLDALGTDVLELPSGPAFAFLDAPQTAWPQPELTSRNIGGQFKGYSLDQETDRPIFKYQLETASIEEAPAPVIQPGGAILRRIFKIKADSASNGLHFLAAEGDEVEQLSNDRFRVGDNYEVQIKGSFPLKPIIRVQGEKTQILIPVPLDQGEASVEQFIEW
;
A
#
# COMPACT_ATOMS: atom_id res chain seq x y z
N PHE A 1 -2.12 14.02 -11.46
CA PHE A 1 -2.87 15.00 -12.26
C PHE A 1 -2.00 16.22 -12.49
N GLU A 2 -2.27 16.94 -13.57
CA GLU A 2 -1.66 18.22 -13.94
C GLU A 2 -2.78 19.27 -14.02
N TYR A 3 -2.56 20.46 -13.43
CA TYR A 3 -3.54 21.56 -13.41
C TYR A 3 -3.01 22.78 -14.17
N TYR A 4 -3.89 23.39 -14.96
CA TYR A 4 -3.56 24.50 -15.86
C TYR A 4 -4.55 25.64 -15.67
N GLU A 5 -4.08 26.88 -15.75
CA GLU A 5 -4.92 28.08 -15.85
C GLU A 5 -4.68 28.71 -17.22
N LEU A 6 -5.75 28.89 -17.99
CA LEU A 6 -5.68 29.35 -19.37
C LEU A 6 -6.84 30.30 -19.63
N ASP A 7 -6.60 31.40 -20.34
CA ASP A 7 -7.65 32.38 -20.65
C ASP A 7 -8.46 31.98 -21.89
N ASN A 8 -9.76 32.31 -21.90
CA ASN A 8 -10.68 32.08 -23.02
C ASN A 8 -10.80 30.61 -23.48
N LEU A 9 -10.77 29.67 -22.53
CA LEU A 9 -10.95 28.24 -22.82
C LEU A 9 -12.33 27.98 -23.43
N ARG A 10 -12.34 27.36 -24.62
CA ARG A 10 -13.56 26.94 -25.34
C ARG A 10 -13.56 25.48 -25.79
N SER A 11 -12.42 24.82 -25.65
CA SER A 11 -12.18 23.43 -26.00
C SER A 11 -11.03 22.91 -25.13
N LEU A 12 -10.86 21.59 -25.08
CA LEU A 12 -9.73 20.95 -24.43
C LEU A 12 -8.42 21.48 -25.04
N PRO A 13 -7.46 21.91 -24.20
CA PRO A 13 -6.17 22.37 -24.70
C PRO A 13 -5.28 21.19 -25.10
N ASP A 14 -4.29 21.45 -25.95
CA ASP A 14 -3.22 20.49 -26.21
C ASP A 14 -2.24 20.46 -25.02
N PHE A 15 -2.49 19.54 -24.09
CA PHE A 15 -1.71 19.39 -22.86
C PHE A 15 -0.22 19.06 -23.11
N ALA A 16 0.15 18.50 -24.26
CA ALA A 16 1.54 18.18 -24.56
C ALA A 16 2.42 19.43 -24.76
N ASN A 17 1.81 20.57 -25.08
CA ASN A 17 2.50 21.84 -25.35
C ASN A 17 2.32 22.88 -24.23
N LEU A 18 1.87 22.45 -23.05
CA LEU A 18 1.61 23.33 -21.90
C LEU A 18 2.41 22.91 -20.67
N GLU A 19 2.90 23.90 -19.93
CA GLU A 19 3.45 23.69 -18.60
C GLU A 19 2.33 23.76 -17.55
N PRO A 20 2.21 22.77 -16.65
CA PRO A 20 1.22 22.81 -15.58
C PRO A 20 1.58 23.89 -14.56
N LYS A 21 0.58 24.59 -14.03
CA LYS A 21 0.76 25.54 -12.92
C LYS A 21 1.17 24.81 -11.64
N PHE A 22 0.59 23.64 -11.42
CA PHE A 22 1.04 22.68 -10.41
C PHE A 22 0.54 21.28 -10.78
N GLN A 23 1.13 20.28 -10.14
CA GLN A 23 0.80 18.88 -10.31
C GLN A 23 0.74 18.20 -8.95
N GLY A 24 0.03 17.08 -8.88
CA GLY A 24 -0.14 16.33 -7.63
C GLY A 24 -0.76 14.96 -7.85
N GLU A 25 -1.06 14.30 -6.74
CA GLU A 25 -1.63 12.97 -6.69
C GLU A 25 -3.03 13.00 -6.05
N LEU A 26 -3.91 12.13 -6.51
CA LEU A 26 -5.27 11.93 -5.99
C LEU A 26 -5.65 10.46 -6.10
N ASP A 27 -6.40 9.97 -5.11
CA ASP A 27 -6.92 8.60 -5.08
C ASP A 27 -8.20 8.42 -5.91
N SER A 28 -8.75 9.51 -6.45
CA SER A 28 -9.93 9.50 -7.31
C SER A 28 -9.93 10.68 -8.28
N ILE A 29 -10.67 10.54 -9.39
CA ILE A 29 -10.84 11.62 -10.35
C ILE A 29 -11.86 12.61 -9.80
N SER A 30 -11.39 13.79 -9.37
CA SER A 30 -12.19 14.82 -8.73
C SER A 30 -11.70 16.22 -9.05
N LEU A 31 -12.61 17.18 -9.20
CA LEU A 31 -12.29 18.60 -9.37
C LEU A 31 -11.92 19.31 -8.07
N ASN A 32 -11.99 18.62 -6.93
CA ASN A 32 -11.49 19.11 -5.65
C ASN A 32 -9.96 18.94 -5.58
N LEU A 33 -9.26 19.79 -6.31
CA LEU A 33 -7.80 19.74 -6.42
C LEU A 33 -7.16 20.63 -5.35
N PRO A 34 -6.13 20.14 -4.63
CA PRO A 34 -5.30 20.98 -3.76
C PRO A 34 -4.75 22.17 -4.56
N GLN A 35 -4.72 23.36 -3.96
CA GLN A 35 -4.14 24.58 -4.57
C GLN A 35 -4.88 25.14 -5.80
N LYS A 36 -6.03 24.59 -6.18
CA LYS A 36 -6.87 25.17 -7.23
C LYS A 36 -7.38 26.55 -6.80
N GLY A 37 -6.97 27.59 -7.53
CA GLY A 37 -7.25 28.98 -7.21
C GLY A 37 -8.37 29.64 -8.02
N ARG A 38 -8.94 28.95 -9.02
CA ARG A 38 -9.97 29.51 -9.91
C ARG A 38 -11.12 28.53 -10.16
N ASN A 39 -12.32 29.08 -10.36
CA ASN A 39 -13.52 28.31 -10.67
C ASN A 39 -13.82 28.23 -12.17
N SER A 40 -13.21 29.07 -12.99
CA SER A 40 -13.33 29.09 -14.45
C SER A 40 -11.96 29.28 -15.09
N ASN A 41 -11.87 29.04 -16.39
CA ASN A 41 -10.65 29.19 -17.17
C ASN A 41 -9.50 28.32 -16.60
N PHE A 42 -9.82 27.05 -16.33
CA PHE A 42 -8.85 26.05 -15.90
C PHE A 42 -9.05 24.73 -16.66
N ALA A 43 -7.96 23.98 -16.79
CA ALA A 43 -7.96 22.64 -17.36
C ALA A 43 -7.22 21.67 -16.44
N VAL A 44 -7.58 20.39 -16.52
CA VAL A 44 -7.01 19.32 -15.72
C VAL A 44 -6.74 18.12 -16.60
N ARG A 45 -5.55 17.55 -16.46
CA ARG A 45 -5.20 16.26 -17.03
C ARG A 45 -4.95 15.25 -15.92
N TYR A 46 -5.77 14.22 -15.87
CA TYR A 46 -5.53 13.02 -15.06
C TYR A 46 -4.86 11.98 -15.95
N PHE A 47 -3.85 11.29 -15.43
CA PHE A 47 -3.10 10.27 -16.15
C PHE A 47 -2.62 9.19 -15.19
N GLY A 48 -2.55 7.95 -15.66
CA GLY A 48 -2.16 6.76 -14.91
C GLY A 48 -2.49 5.50 -15.70
N HIS A 49 -2.75 4.40 -14.99
CA HIS A 49 -3.25 3.15 -15.56
C HIS A 49 -4.61 2.81 -14.96
N ILE A 50 -5.42 2.10 -15.73
CA ILE A 50 -6.61 1.43 -15.23
C ILE A 50 -6.42 -0.08 -15.25
N LYS A 51 -6.68 -0.75 -14.12
CA LYS A 51 -6.63 -2.20 -13.98
C LYS A 51 -7.95 -2.81 -14.45
N ILE A 52 -7.87 -3.58 -15.52
CA ILE A 52 -8.99 -4.32 -16.11
C ILE A 52 -9.04 -5.73 -15.51
N PRO A 53 -10.09 -6.10 -14.74
CA PRO A 53 -10.14 -7.36 -14.02
C PRO A 53 -10.32 -8.58 -14.92
N ALA A 54 -11.06 -8.45 -16.03
CA ALA A 54 -11.32 -9.52 -16.98
C ALA A 54 -11.30 -8.97 -18.41
N ALA A 55 -10.79 -9.76 -19.35
CA ALA A 55 -10.81 -9.36 -20.75
C ALA A 55 -12.25 -9.24 -21.26
N GLY A 56 -12.53 -8.22 -22.09
CA GLY A 56 -13.82 -8.06 -22.73
C GLY A 56 -14.12 -6.62 -23.14
N LYS A 57 -15.39 -6.38 -23.44
CA LYS A 57 -15.88 -5.08 -23.88
C LYS A 57 -16.23 -4.18 -22.70
N TYR A 58 -15.54 -3.06 -22.59
CA TYR A 58 -15.76 -2.04 -21.58
C TYR A 58 -16.42 -0.80 -22.18
N ARG A 59 -17.23 -0.13 -21.36
CA ARG A 59 -17.86 1.14 -21.68
C ARG A 59 -17.43 2.18 -20.67
N PHE A 60 -16.80 3.26 -21.14
CA PHE A 60 -16.39 4.40 -20.33
C PHE A 60 -17.32 5.59 -20.58
N GLY A 61 -17.39 6.52 -19.64
CA GLY A 61 -18.14 7.74 -19.85
C GLY A 61 -17.80 8.89 -18.92
N THR A 62 -18.11 10.09 -19.40
CA THR A 62 -18.01 11.34 -18.66
C THR A 62 -19.38 12.00 -18.56
N ALA A 63 -19.65 12.65 -17.42
CA ALA A 63 -20.67 13.68 -17.31
C ALA A 63 -19.95 14.97 -16.89
N SER A 64 -19.82 15.93 -17.82
CA SER A 64 -19.08 17.18 -17.56
C SER A 64 -19.87 18.42 -17.91
N ASP A 65 -19.70 19.47 -17.10
CA ASP A 65 -19.97 20.86 -17.46
C ASP A 65 -18.71 21.41 -18.15
N ASP A 66 -18.87 21.94 -19.36
CA ASP A 66 -17.83 22.11 -20.39
C ASP A 66 -17.08 20.80 -20.75
N GLY A 67 -15.89 20.91 -21.34
CA GLY A 67 -15.28 19.82 -22.10
C GLY A 67 -14.61 18.74 -21.27
N SER A 68 -14.78 17.47 -21.66
CA SER A 68 -13.96 16.36 -21.17
C SER A 68 -13.68 15.30 -22.22
N ALA A 69 -12.61 14.52 -22.01
CA ALA A 69 -12.31 13.35 -22.82
C ALA A 69 -11.72 12.22 -21.96
N ILE A 70 -11.88 10.98 -22.41
CA ILE A 70 -11.19 9.80 -21.86
C ILE A 70 -10.36 9.17 -22.96
N LEU A 71 -9.08 8.95 -22.68
CA LEU A 71 -8.16 8.25 -23.57
C LEU A 71 -7.71 6.95 -22.91
N ILE A 72 -7.65 5.87 -23.69
CA ILE A 72 -7.19 4.56 -23.24
C ILE A 72 -6.14 4.06 -24.22
N ASN A 73 -4.94 3.74 -23.72
CA ASN A 73 -3.78 3.40 -24.58
C ASN A 73 -3.48 4.45 -25.66
N GLY A 74 -3.78 5.73 -25.36
CA GLY A 74 -3.62 6.86 -26.27
C GLY A 74 -4.81 7.12 -27.21
N ASP A 75 -5.76 6.19 -27.35
CA ASP A 75 -6.93 6.36 -28.21
C ASP A 75 -8.07 7.07 -27.46
N THR A 76 -8.67 8.09 -28.07
CA THR A 76 -9.84 8.78 -27.51
C THR A 76 -11.08 7.86 -27.56
N VAL A 77 -11.50 7.38 -26.39
CA VAL A 77 -12.68 6.52 -26.23
C VAL A 77 -13.92 7.36 -25.97
N VAL A 78 -13.80 8.43 -25.18
CA VAL A 78 -14.92 9.35 -24.90
C VAL A 78 -14.50 10.75 -25.32
N ASP A 79 -15.32 11.37 -26.17
CA ASP A 79 -15.19 12.77 -26.55
C ASP A 79 -16.46 13.52 -26.13
N ASN A 80 -16.28 14.44 -25.18
CA ASN A 80 -17.27 15.37 -24.67
C ASN A 80 -16.70 16.79 -24.67
N ASP A 81 -15.94 17.17 -25.69
CA ASP A 81 -15.32 18.49 -25.76
C ASP A 81 -16.31 19.62 -26.15
N GLY A 82 -15.93 20.85 -25.83
CA GLY A 82 -16.64 22.09 -26.15
C GLY A 82 -17.35 22.74 -24.95
N ILE A 83 -17.81 23.98 -25.15
CA ILE A 83 -18.61 24.71 -24.15
C ILE A 83 -20.05 24.18 -24.14
N HIS A 84 -20.48 23.66 -22.99
CA HIS A 84 -21.84 23.17 -22.81
C HIS A 84 -22.17 22.96 -21.34
N GLY A 85 -23.46 23.06 -20.98
CA GLY A 85 -23.96 22.59 -19.69
C GLY A 85 -23.63 21.10 -19.46
N ARG A 86 -23.84 20.61 -18.23
CA ARG A 86 -23.64 19.20 -17.86
C ARG A 86 -24.18 18.20 -18.90
N LYS A 87 -23.28 17.48 -19.55
CA LYS A 87 -23.60 16.55 -20.65
C LYS A 87 -22.94 15.20 -20.44
N LEU A 88 -23.71 14.13 -20.70
CA LEU A 88 -23.24 12.75 -20.62
C LEU A 88 -22.72 12.27 -21.98
N ARG A 89 -21.53 11.68 -22.00
CA ARG A 89 -20.96 10.96 -23.13
C ARG A 89 -20.42 9.61 -22.69
N VAL A 90 -20.50 8.64 -23.60
CA VAL A 90 -20.03 7.27 -23.39
C VAL A 90 -19.31 6.79 -24.64
N GLY A 91 -18.36 5.89 -24.45
CA GLY A 91 -17.61 5.23 -25.49
C GLY A 91 -17.29 3.80 -25.10
N GLU A 92 -17.03 2.94 -26.08
CA GLU A 92 -16.78 1.53 -25.87
C GLU A 92 -15.42 1.14 -26.44
N VAL A 93 -14.72 0.24 -25.75
CA VAL A 93 -13.41 -0.27 -26.13
C VAL A 93 -13.28 -1.73 -25.68
N GLU A 94 -12.55 -2.54 -26.44
CA GLU A 94 -12.25 -3.91 -26.08
C GLU A 94 -10.86 -3.97 -25.44
N LEU A 95 -10.78 -4.56 -24.24
CA LEU A 95 -9.57 -4.56 -23.42
C LEU A 95 -9.22 -5.97 -22.95
N SER A 96 -7.93 -6.26 -22.85
CA SER A 96 -7.41 -7.45 -22.17
C SER A 96 -7.48 -7.27 -20.66
N ALA A 97 -7.40 -8.38 -19.90
CA ALA A 97 -7.16 -8.27 -18.45
C ALA A 97 -5.75 -7.72 -18.19
N GLY A 98 -5.61 -6.85 -17.17
CA GLY A 98 -4.34 -6.21 -16.81
C GLY A 98 -4.41 -4.68 -16.82
N ASN A 99 -3.25 -4.02 -16.74
CA ASN A 99 -3.16 -2.56 -16.71
C ASN A 99 -3.16 -1.97 -18.13
N HIS A 100 -3.91 -0.90 -18.31
CA HIS A 100 -3.97 -0.12 -19.56
C HIS A 100 -3.74 1.36 -19.27
N ASP A 101 -3.04 2.08 -20.16
CA ASP A 101 -2.86 3.53 -19.99
C ASP A 101 -4.23 4.21 -19.97
N PHE A 102 -4.42 5.12 -19.04
CA PHE A 102 -5.70 5.77 -18.79
C PHE A 102 -5.51 7.26 -18.52
N GLU A 103 -6.16 8.08 -19.34
CA GLU A 103 -6.18 9.54 -19.17
C GLU A 103 -7.61 10.08 -19.15
N VAL A 104 -7.82 11.12 -18.35
CA VAL A 104 -9.03 11.94 -18.38
C VAL A 104 -8.63 13.39 -18.52
N HIS A 105 -9.16 14.03 -19.55
CA HIS A 105 -8.94 15.45 -19.80
C HIS A 105 -10.22 16.21 -19.46
N PHE A 106 -10.08 17.39 -18.89
CA PHE A 106 -11.20 18.25 -18.53
C PHE A 106 -10.83 19.73 -18.66
N PHE A 107 -11.78 20.58 -19.06
CA PHE A 107 -11.66 22.03 -18.91
C PHE A 107 -12.99 22.64 -18.44
N ASN A 108 -12.89 23.75 -17.71
CA ASN A 108 -14.03 24.62 -17.41
C ASN A 108 -13.78 26.03 -17.97
N GLY A 109 -14.57 26.46 -18.94
CA GLY A 109 -14.48 27.77 -19.57
C GLY A 109 -15.25 28.86 -18.81
N GLY A 110 -16.34 28.51 -18.12
CA GLY A 110 -17.16 29.46 -17.36
C GLY A 110 -18.10 28.80 -16.35
N GLY A 111 -18.80 29.59 -15.52
CA GLY A 111 -19.79 29.06 -14.59
C GLY A 111 -19.23 28.11 -13.51
N GLY A 112 -20.07 27.19 -13.02
CA GLY A 112 -19.64 26.09 -12.17
C GLY A 112 -19.07 24.94 -13.02
N GLY A 113 -18.11 24.19 -12.50
CA GLY A 113 -17.56 23.02 -13.20
C GLY A 113 -17.98 21.73 -12.51
N GLU A 114 -18.48 20.76 -13.28
CA GLU A 114 -18.77 19.39 -12.82
C GLU A 114 -18.03 18.40 -13.69
N LEU A 115 -17.47 17.34 -13.09
CA LEU A 115 -16.93 16.19 -13.80
C LEU A 115 -17.26 14.92 -13.01
N ARG A 116 -17.88 13.97 -13.69
CA ARG A 116 -18.04 12.60 -13.21
C ARG A 116 -17.53 11.63 -14.25
N VAL A 117 -16.69 10.69 -13.85
CA VAL A 117 -16.15 9.62 -14.69
C VAL A 117 -16.68 8.28 -14.21
N PHE A 118 -17.06 7.40 -15.14
CA PHE A 118 -17.62 6.09 -14.83
C PHE A 118 -17.28 5.06 -15.90
N TRP A 119 -17.43 3.78 -15.54
CA TRP A 119 -17.19 2.63 -16.41
C TRP A 119 -18.20 1.50 -16.19
N ALA A 120 -18.29 0.57 -17.14
CA ALA A 120 -19.03 -0.68 -17.05
C ALA A 120 -18.32 -1.75 -17.90
N GLY A 121 -18.45 -3.02 -17.53
CA GLY A 121 -17.80 -4.12 -18.24
C GLY A 121 -18.04 -5.47 -17.54
N PRO A 122 -17.37 -6.55 -17.98
CA PRO A 122 -17.43 -7.84 -17.32
C PRO A 122 -17.14 -7.73 -15.82
N GLY A 123 -18.07 -8.19 -14.98
CA GLY A 123 -17.96 -8.13 -13.52
C GLY A 123 -18.19 -6.74 -12.90
N ILE A 124 -18.60 -5.74 -13.68
CA ILE A 124 -18.83 -4.36 -13.22
C ILE A 124 -20.26 -3.94 -13.54
N GLU A 125 -21.13 -3.99 -12.53
CA GLU A 125 -22.55 -3.71 -12.70
C GLU A 125 -22.88 -2.20 -12.78
N GLY A 126 -24.00 -1.88 -13.44
CA GLY A 126 -24.57 -0.54 -13.51
C GLY A 126 -25.08 -0.14 -14.90
N ARG A 127 -26.41 0.03 -15.06
CA ARG A 127 -27.04 0.45 -16.34
C ARG A 127 -26.47 1.76 -16.91
N ARG A 128 -25.99 2.67 -16.04
CA ARG A 128 -25.37 3.97 -16.39
C ARG A 128 -23.87 4.02 -16.11
N GLY A 129 -23.25 2.89 -15.78
CA GLY A 129 -21.87 2.77 -15.32
C GLY A 129 -21.67 3.13 -13.83
N SER A 130 -20.64 2.55 -13.24
CA SER A 130 -20.21 2.76 -11.86
C SER A 130 -19.02 3.73 -11.81
N PRO A 131 -18.83 4.51 -10.72
CA PRO A 131 -17.59 5.25 -10.53
C PRO A 131 -16.38 4.32 -10.63
N ILE A 132 -15.27 4.83 -11.18
CA ILE A 132 -14.01 4.06 -11.20
C ILE A 132 -13.48 4.03 -9.76
N PRO A 133 -13.33 2.85 -9.13
CA PRO A 133 -12.86 2.77 -7.76
C PRO A 133 -11.34 2.99 -7.69
N LYS A 134 -10.84 3.42 -6.54
CA LYS A 134 -9.42 3.82 -6.37
C LYS A 134 -8.42 2.71 -6.68
N ASP A 135 -8.79 1.47 -6.38
CA ASP A 135 -8.01 0.25 -6.59
C ASP A 135 -7.93 -0.17 -8.07
N ALA A 136 -8.87 0.30 -8.90
CA ALA A 136 -8.78 0.19 -10.35
C ALA A 136 -7.84 1.24 -10.96
N LEU A 137 -7.49 2.31 -10.25
CA LEU A 137 -6.57 3.34 -10.72
C LEU A 137 -5.16 3.05 -10.19
N VAL A 138 -4.26 2.65 -11.09
CA VAL A 138 -2.88 2.31 -10.76
C VAL A 138 -1.97 3.46 -11.18
N ARG A 139 -1.11 3.89 -10.27
CA ARG A 139 -0.13 4.93 -10.56
C ARG A 139 1.01 4.38 -11.43
N ASN A 140 1.48 5.21 -12.36
CA ASN A 140 2.83 5.05 -12.93
C ASN A 140 3.86 5.34 -11.82
N THR A 141 4.29 4.32 -11.06
CA THR A 141 5.40 4.45 -10.10
C THR A 141 6.76 4.55 -10.78
N GLY A 142 6.80 4.33 -12.09
CA GLY A 142 7.83 4.82 -12.99
C GLY A 142 7.26 4.95 -14.39
N LYS A 143 7.39 6.12 -15.02
CA LYS A 143 7.54 6.07 -16.48
C LYS A 143 8.79 5.20 -16.69
N PRO A 144 8.75 4.09 -17.44
CA PRO A 144 9.98 3.45 -17.87
C PRO A 144 10.84 4.57 -18.45
N MET A 145 12.10 4.67 -17.99
CA MET A 145 13.00 5.68 -18.50
C MET A 145 13.09 5.44 -20.01
N ILE A 146 12.39 6.23 -20.81
CA ILE A 146 12.52 6.20 -22.25
C ILE A 146 13.89 6.83 -22.49
N PRO A 147 14.89 6.06 -22.97
CA PRO A 147 16.22 6.63 -23.22
C PRO A 147 16.10 7.92 -24.03
N LEU A 148 16.89 8.93 -23.70
CA LEU A 148 16.92 10.18 -24.46
C LEU A 148 17.17 9.85 -25.95
N GLY A 149 16.26 10.27 -26.82
CA GLY A 149 16.31 9.98 -28.26
C GLY A 149 15.55 8.73 -28.74
N THR A 150 14.80 8.05 -27.87
CA THR A 150 13.97 6.91 -28.30
C THR A 150 12.81 7.38 -29.17
N GLN A 151 12.74 6.85 -30.39
CA GLN A 151 11.64 7.05 -31.32
C GLN A 151 10.50 6.08 -30.96
N PRO A 152 9.22 6.46 -31.09
CA PRO A 152 8.10 5.53 -30.98
C PRO A 152 8.31 4.34 -31.93
N PHE A 153 8.40 3.13 -31.38
CA PHE A 153 8.53 1.93 -32.21
C PHE A 153 7.17 1.53 -32.77
N THR A 154 6.96 1.74 -34.07
CA THR A 154 5.83 1.15 -34.80
C THR A 154 6.24 -0.20 -35.36
N LEU A 155 5.51 -1.26 -35.01
CA LEU A 155 5.77 -2.60 -35.53
C LEU A 155 5.56 -2.66 -37.05
N ASP A 156 6.64 -2.80 -37.79
CA ASP A 156 6.59 -3.12 -39.22
C ASP A 156 6.44 -4.64 -39.39
N SER A 157 5.24 -5.07 -39.80
CA SER A 157 4.91 -6.49 -39.95
C SER A 157 5.77 -7.24 -40.99
N GLN A 158 6.40 -6.55 -41.95
CA GLN A 158 7.32 -7.16 -42.90
C GLN A 158 8.70 -7.34 -42.26
N LYS A 159 9.19 -6.31 -41.56
CA LYS A 159 10.46 -6.42 -40.82
C LYS A 159 10.38 -7.44 -39.70
N ALA A 160 9.25 -7.56 -39.01
CA ALA A 160 9.04 -8.59 -37.99
C ALA A 160 9.12 -10.01 -38.58
N ARG A 161 8.49 -10.24 -39.75
CA ARG A 161 8.60 -11.51 -40.48
C ARG A 161 10.02 -11.81 -40.94
N MET A 162 10.71 -10.81 -41.49
CA MET A 162 12.12 -10.95 -41.87
C MET A 162 12.99 -11.23 -40.63
N GLY A 163 12.72 -10.56 -39.51
CA GLY A 163 13.38 -10.79 -38.23
C GLY A 163 13.22 -12.23 -37.73
N ALA A 164 12.01 -12.80 -37.80
CA ALA A 164 11.77 -14.20 -37.46
C ALA A 164 12.53 -15.18 -38.37
N GLN A 165 12.58 -14.90 -39.67
CA GLN A 165 13.40 -15.67 -40.63
C GLN A 165 14.89 -15.56 -40.30
N MET A 166 15.38 -14.36 -39.98
CA MET A 166 16.76 -14.13 -39.58
C MET A 166 17.09 -14.80 -38.25
N PHE A 167 16.19 -14.78 -37.27
CA PHE A 167 16.36 -15.45 -35.97
C PHE A 167 16.55 -16.97 -36.14
N THR A 168 15.87 -17.55 -37.13
CA THR A 168 16.05 -18.95 -37.51
C THR A 168 17.33 -19.18 -38.31
N ALA A 169 17.60 -18.33 -39.31
CA ALA A 169 18.77 -18.44 -40.19
C ALA A 169 20.10 -18.22 -39.44
N LEU A 170 20.12 -17.29 -38.48
CA LEU A 170 21.23 -17.03 -37.55
C LEU A 170 21.30 -18.06 -36.41
N ARG A 171 20.38 -19.03 -36.40
CA ARG A 171 20.33 -20.15 -35.45
C ARG A 171 20.09 -19.74 -33.99
N CYS A 172 19.54 -18.56 -33.72
CA CYS A 172 19.16 -18.16 -32.37
C CYS A 172 18.13 -19.14 -31.76
N VAL A 173 17.25 -19.69 -32.60
CA VAL A 173 16.26 -20.72 -32.24
C VAL A 173 16.87 -22.08 -31.82
N SER A 174 18.17 -22.29 -32.05
CA SER A 174 18.86 -23.48 -31.53
C SER A 174 18.96 -23.49 -30.00
N CYS A 175 18.91 -22.33 -29.35
CA CYS A 175 18.96 -22.19 -27.90
C CYS A 175 17.75 -21.45 -27.31
N HIS A 176 17.11 -20.55 -28.07
CA HIS A 176 15.90 -19.82 -27.68
C HIS A 176 14.68 -20.36 -28.45
N PRO A 177 14.00 -21.42 -27.95
CA PRO A 177 12.88 -22.02 -28.65
C PRO A 177 11.71 -21.03 -28.75
N MET A 178 11.11 -20.95 -29.95
CA MET A 178 9.86 -20.23 -30.19
C MET A 178 8.81 -21.23 -30.65
N ASN A 179 7.56 -21.06 -30.21
CA ASN A 179 6.48 -22.05 -30.38
C ASN A 179 6.30 -22.54 -31.84
N ASP A 180 6.55 -21.68 -32.83
CA ASP A 180 6.33 -22.00 -34.25
C ASP A 180 7.61 -22.29 -35.06
N TRP A 181 8.79 -22.13 -34.46
CA TRP A 181 10.06 -22.20 -35.18
C TRP A 181 11.00 -23.23 -34.56
N LYS A 182 11.48 -24.17 -35.36
CA LYS A 182 12.46 -25.18 -34.93
C LYS A 182 13.81 -24.91 -35.60
N PRO A 183 14.93 -25.18 -34.90
CA PRO A 183 16.24 -25.09 -35.52
C PRO A 183 16.34 -26.13 -36.64
N MET A 184 16.83 -25.70 -37.82
CA MET A 184 17.11 -26.65 -38.92
C MET A 184 18.15 -27.70 -38.52
N ARG A 185 19.05 -27.35 -37.59
CA ARG A 185 19.98 -28.26 -36.92
C ARG A 185 20.10 -27.87 -35.45
N PRO A 186 19.83 -28.79 -34.50
CA PRO A 186 20.01 -28.53 -33.08
C PRO A 186 21.47 -28.14 -32.78
N SER A 187 21.69 -27.37 -31.72
CA SER A 187 23.04 -27.13 -31.20
C SER A 187 23.60 -28.42 -30.61
N THR A 188 24.89 -28.66 -30.79
CA THR A 188 25.58 -29.74 -30.11
C THR A 188 25.53 -29.47 -28.59
N PRO A 189 25.11 -30.45 -27.77
CA PRO A 189 25.21 -30.36 -26.31
C PRO A 189 26.63 -30.00 -25.86
N LEU A 190 26.77 -29.25 -24.76
CA LEU A 190 28.08 -28.77 -24.28
C LEU A 190 29.06 -29.92 -23.97
N ASN A 191 28.56 -31.04 -23.45
CA ASN A 191 29.32 -32.27 -23.19
C ASN A 191 29.81 -32.97 -24.47
N ASP A 192 29.18 -32.71 -25.61
CA ASP A 192 29.48 -33.35 -26.89
C ASP A 192 30.33 -32.46 -27.81
N LEU A 193 30.79 -31.30 -27.30
CA LEU A 193 31.64 -30.39 -28.06
C LEU A 193 33.04 -30.97 -28.30
N ASN A 194 33.51 -30.88 -29.56
CA ASN A 194 34.91 -31.19 -29.87
C ASN A 194 35.81 -30.03 -29.41
N LEU A 195 36.35 -30.14 -28.20
CA LEU A 195 37.23 -29.14 -27.59
C LEU A 195 38.61 -29.04 -28.27
N ASN A 196 38.98 -29.97 -29.15
CA ASN A 196 40.26 -29.99 -29.86
C ASN A 196 40.14 -29.42 -31.28
N ASN A 197 39.02 -28.78 -31.62
CA ASN A 197 38.83 -28.20 -32.93
C ASN A 197 39.64 -26.90 -33.07
N ALA A 198 40.52 -26.84 -34.08
CA ALA A 198 41.33 -25.65 -34.38
C ALA A 198 40.49 -24.45 -34.89
N GLU A 199 39.26 -24.70 -35.33
CA GLU A 199 38.33 -23.68 -35.79
C GLU A 199 37.07 -23.59 -34.90
N GLY A 200 36.75 -22.40 -34.37
CA GLY A 200 35.56 -22.16 -33.56
C GLY A 200 35.79 -21.13 -32.46
N CYS A 201 34.77 -20.88 -31.62
CA CYS A 201 34.87 -19.90 -30.52
C CYS A 201 35.94 -20.25 -29.46
N LEU A 202 36.33 -21.53 -29.37
CA LEU A 202 37.40 -22.01 -28.48
C LEU A 202 38.68 -22.41 -29.24
N GLY A 203 38.69 -22.32 -30.57
CA GLY A 203 39.83 -22.68 -31.40
C GLY A 203 40.77 -21.50 -31.64
N ASP A 204 41.88 -21.75 -32.34
CA ASP A 204 42.89 -20.73 -32.68
C ASP A 204 42.40 -19.74 -33.75
N SER A 205 41.37 -20.14 -34.51
CA SER A 205 40.78 -19.32 -35.56
C SER A 205 39.26 -19.47 -35.59
N ILE A 206 38.56 -18.43 -36.06
CA ILE A 206 37.10 -18.42 -36.12
C ILE A 206 36.66 -18.59 -37.57
N ARG A 207 35.90 -19.66 -37.82
CA ARG A 207 35.35 -19.92 -39.15
C ARG A 207 34.46 -18.78 -39.60
N ARG A 208 34.60 -18.36 -40.87
CA ARG A 208 33.76 -17.32 -41.48
C ARG A 208 32.26 -17.61 -41.29
N GLY A 209 31.55 -16.68 -40.68
CA GLY A 209 30.12 -16.78 -40.37
C GLY A 209 29.78 -17.37 -38.99
N ALA A 210 30.78 -17.75 -38.19
CA ALA A 210 30.60 -18.03 -36.77
C ALA A 210 30.73 -16.72 -35.94
N PRO A 211 30.02 -16.60 -34.80
CA PRO A 211 30.19 -15.46 -33.90
C PRO A 211 31.61 -15.40 -33.34
N ASP A 212 32.19 -14.20 -33.34
CA ASP A 212 33.42 -13.89 -32.62
C ASP A 212 33.06 -13.22 -31.29
N TYR A 213 33.42 -13.87 -30.19
CA TYR A 213 33.16 -13.40 -28.83
C TYR A 213 34.38 -12.68 -28.23
N GLU A 214 35.47 -12.51 -29.00
CA GLU A 214 36.71 -11.85 -28.58
C GLU A 214 37.29 -12.43 -27.28
N LEU A 215 37.19 -13.76 -27.10
CA LEU A 215 37.66 -14.44 -25.90
C LEU A 215 39.19 -14.38 -25.81
N SER A 216 39.70 -13.92 -24.67
CA SER A 216 41.12 -14.00 -24.34
C SER A 216 41.60 -15.45 -24.23
N ASP A 217 42.91 -15.66 -24.33
CA ASP A 217 43.54 -16.99 -24.18
C ASP A 217 43.19 -17.65 -22.84
N ASN A 218 43.16 -16.85 -21.76
CA ASN A 218 42.76 -17.33 -20.43
C ASN A 218 41.30 -17.76 -20.40
N GLN A 219 40.38 -16.95 -20.94
CA GLN A 219 38.97 -17.30 -21.01
C GLN A 219 38.73 -18.57 -21.85
N ARG A 220 39.42 -18.71 -22.99
CA ARG A 220 39.35 -19.92 -23.81
C ARG A 220 39.82 -21.14 -23.03
N SER A 221 40.96 -21.03 -22.34
CA SER A 221 41.50 -22.09 -21.48
C SER A 221 40.53 -22.48 -20.37
N ASP A 222 39.97 -21.51 -19.65
CA ASP A 222 39.06 -21.73 -18.52
C ASP A 222 37.75 -22.38 -18.98
N ILE A 223 37.17 -21.92 -20.09
CA ILE A 223 35.96 -22.52 -20.68
C ILE A 223 36.24 -23.96 -21.11
N MET A 224 37.38 -24.23 -21.77
CA MET A 224 37.76 -25.59 -22.15
C MET A 224 37.97 -26.50 -20.93
N ALA A 225 38.58 -26.00 -19.86
CA ALA A 225 38.76 -26.75 -18.61
C ALA A 225 37.41 -27.05 -17.94
N ALA A 226 36.49 -26.09 -17.91
CA ALA A 226 35.14 -26.27 -17.40
C ALA A 226 34.33 -27.28 -18.23
N LEU A 227 34.42 -27.22 -19.57
CA LEU A 227 33.73 -28.18 -20.44
C LEU A 227 34.28 -29.60 -20.30
N LYS A 228 35.59 -29.78 -20.06
CA LYS A 228 36.18 -31.10 -19.75
C LYS A 228 35.66 -31.70 -18.45
N SER A 229 35.25 -30.88 -17.48
CA SER A 229 34.70 -31.36 -16.20
C SER A 229 33.18 -31.57 -16.23
N TYR A 230 32.53 -31.21 -17.34
CA TYR A 230 31.07 -31.21 -17.54
C TYR A 230 30.45 -32.62 -17.70
N GLU A 231 31.24 -33.69 -17.69
CA GLU A 231 30.75 -35.08 -17.68
C GLU A 231 30.08 -35.48 -16.35
N LYS A 232 30.19 -34.66 -15.30
CA LYS A 232 29.53 -34.90 -14.00
C LYS A 232 28.12 -34.30 -14.01
N PRO A 233 27.13 -34.94 -13.34
CA PRO A 233 25.79 -34.36 -13.23
C PRO A 233 25.91 -32.93 -12.68
N VAL A 234 25.25 -31.98 -13.34
CA VAL A 234 25.11 -30.61 -12.83
C VAL A 234 24.37 -30.72 -11.51
N LEU A 235 25.11 -30.69 -10.41
CA LEU A 235 24.52 -30.62 -9.10
C LEU A 235 23.68 -29.35 -9.03
N PRO A 236 22.52 -29.37 -8.34
CA PRO A 236 21.81 -28.13 -8.04
C PRO A 236 22.81 -27.15 -7.43
N LEU A 237 22.77 -25.88 -7.87
CA LEU A 237 23.59 -24.85 -7.25
C LEU A 237 23.29 -24.81 -5.76
N SER A 238 24.35 -24.65 -4.97
CA SER A 238 24.20 -24.21 -3.58
C SER A 238 23.55 -22.83 -3.53
N SER A 239 23.05 -22.45 -2.36
CA SER A 239 22.42 -21.15 -2.14
C SER A 239 23.39 -20.00 -2.40
N ALA A 240 24.65 -20.16 -2.01
CA ALA A 240 25.73 -19.20 -2.31
C ALA A 240 25.98 -19.04 -3.81
N GLU A 241 26.09 -20.14 -4.55
CA GLU A 241 26.25 -20.09 -6.01
C GLU A 241 25.00 -19.52 -6.70
N THR A 242 23.80 -19.79 -6.17
CA THR A 242 22.55 -19.22 -6.67
C THR A 242 22.51 -17.70 -6.50
N VAL A 243 22.92 -17.18 -5.34
CA VAL A 243 23.04 -15.75 -5.08
C VAL A 243 24.01 -15.11 -6.06
N GLN A 244 25.24 -15.63 -6.14
CA GLN A 244 26.28 -15.07 -7.02
C GLN A 244 25.86 -15.09 -8.49
N ARG A 245 25.33 -16.22 -8.98
CA ARG A 245 24.85 -16.35 -10.37
C ARG A 245 23.72 -15.36 -10.64
N THR A 246 22.78 -15.19 -9.71
CA THR A 246 21.64 -14.29 -9.90
C THR A 246 22.10 -12.84 -9.96
N LEU A 247 22.94 -12.39 -9.01
CA LEU A 247 23.47 -11.02 -9.00
C LEU A 247 24.26 -10.70 -10.28
N ALA A 248 25.04 -11.65 -10.80
CA ALA A 248 25.74 -11.47 -12.06
C ALA A 248 24.80 -11.47 -13.28
N SER A 249 23.88 -12.44 -13.36
CA SER A 249 22.99 -12.60 -14.53
C SER A 249 22.02 -11.44 -14.71
N PHE A 250 21.59 -10.82 -13.61
CA PHE A 250 20.72 -9.65 -13.62
C PHE A 250 21.49 -8.33 -13.49
N ASN A 251 22.82 -8.37 -13.60
CA ASN A 251 23.71 -7.21 -13.58
C ASN A 251 23.57 -6.33 -12.32
N CYS A 252 23.21 -6.93 -11.18
CA CYS A 252 23.06 -6.23 -9.91
C CYS A 252 24.38 -5.56 -9.48
N TYR A 253 25.52 -6.18 -9.80
CA TYR A 253 26.85 -5.67 -9.48
C TYR A 253 27.21 -4.35 -10.16
N ALA A 254 26.49 -3.92 -11.20
CA ALA A 254 26.70 -2.62 -11.81
C ALA A 254 26.27 -1.45 -10.89
N CYS A 255 25.36 -1.72 -9.95
CA CYS A 255 24.83 -0.71 -9.04
C CYS A 255 25.14 -1.03 -7.57
N HIS A 256 25.21 -2.32 -7.23
CA HIS A 256 25.36 -2.78 -5.87
C HIS A 256 26.72 -3.47 -5.66
N GLU A 257 27.33 -3.22 -4.51
CA GLU A 257 28.45 -4.01 -4.02
C GLU A 257 27.94 -5.16 -3.15
N ARG A 258 28.62 -6.31 -3.24
CA ARG A 258 28.49 -7.39 -2.27
C ARG A 258 29.83 -8.12 -2.10
N ASP A 259 30.28 -8.30 -0.87
CA ASP A 259 31.48 -9.03 -0.45
C ASP A 259 32.74 -8.55 -1.21
N GLY A 260 32.82 -7.25 -1.47
CA GLY A 260 33.89 -6.60 -2.23
C GLY A 260 33.76 -6.72 -3.75
N ILE A 261 32.65 -7.27 -4.27
CA ILE A 261 32.39 -7.47 -5.69
C ILE A 261 31.34 -6.46 -6.16
N GLY A 262 31.62 -5.78 -7.28
CA GLY A 262 30.71 -4.82 -7.91
C GLY A 262 30.70 -3.45 -7.25
N GLY A 263 29.60 -2.73 -7.44
CA GLY A 263 29.46 -1.32 -7.08
C GLY A 263 29.92 -0.41 -8.24
N PRO A 264 29.30 0.77 -8.38
CA PRO A 264 29.67 1.72 -9.41
C PRO A 264 31.04 2.35 -9.10
N SER A 265 31.82 2.65 -10.14
CA SER A 265 33.00 3.51 -9.98
C SER A 265 32.56 4.94 -9.61
N ASP A 266 33.46 5.73 -9.03
CA ASP A 266 33.18 7.12 -8.65
C ASP A 266 32.69 7.97 -9.85
N GLU A 267 33.23 7.71 -11.05
CA GLU A 267 32.80 8.37 -12.29
C GLU A 267 31.36 8.00 -12.68
N VAL A 268 31.03 6.70 -12.65
CA VAL A 268 29.66 6.24 -12.91
C VAL A 268 28.72 6.79 -11.85
N ALA A 269 29.17 6.80 -10.59
CA ALA A 269 28.33 7.17 -9.49
C ALA A 269 27.96 8.65 -9.50
N SER A 270 28.94 9.53 -9.67
CA SER A 270 28.74 10.98 -9.79
C SER A 270 27.87 11.37 -11.00
N LYS A 271 27.89 10.58 -12.07
CA LYS A 271 27.11 10.85 -13.28
C LYS A 271 25.65 10.38 -13.19
N TYR A 272 25.41 9.20 -12.62
CA TYR A 272 24.11 8.53 -12.72
C TYR A 272 23.35 8.36 -11.40
N PHE A 273 23.98 8.55 -10.24
CA PHE A 273 23.29 8.49 -8.95
C PHE A 273 23.11 9.88 -8.36
N ASN A 274 21.91 10.42 -8.54
CA ASN A 274 21.52 11.74 -8.05
C ASN A 274 20.24 11.66 -7.21
N THR A 275 19.95 12.72 -6.46
CA THR A 275 18.70 12.86 -5.72
C THR A 275 17.69 13.69 -6.54
N ALA A 276 16.42 13.30 -6.48
CA ALA A 276 15.32 14.02 -7.14
C ALA A 276 14.94 15.30 -6.37
N ILE A 277 15.28 15.35 -5.09
CA ILE A 277 15.15 16.51 -4.22
C ILE A 277 16.48 16.74 -3.50
N GLU A 278 16.79 17.98 -3.16
CA GLU A 278 17.96 18.29 -2.34
C GLU A 278 17.76 17.70 -0.94
N ILE A 279 18.75 16.94 -0.48
CA ILE A 279 18.72 16.30 0.84
C ILE A 279 20.14 16.21 1.41
N ASP A 280 20.30 16.59 2.67
CA ASP A 280 21.58 16.53 3.38
C ASP A 280 21.87 15.12 3.93
N LEU A 281 22.06 14.16 3.01
CA LEU A 281 22.53 12.80 3.33
C LEU A 281 23.92 12.49 2.75
N GLY A 282 24.54 13.45 2.06
CA GLY A 282 25.81 13.23 1.36
C GLY A 282 25.72 12.09 0.31
N GLU A 283 26.84 11.43 0.05
CA GLU A 283 26.90 10.32 -0.91
C GLU A 283 26.08 9.09 -0.47
N GLU A 284 25.85 8.94 0.84
CA GLU A 284 24.95 7.91 1.38
C GLU A 284 23.53 8.01 0.81
N GLY A 285 23.05 9.23 0.57
CA GLY A 285 21.72 9.46 0.00
C GLY A 285 21.63 9.16 -1.50
N LYS A 286 22.78 9.04 -2.19
CA LYS A 286 22.86 8.90 -3.64
C LYS A 286 23.17 7.46 -4.05
N ILE A 287 24.09 6.79 -3.36
CA ILE A 287 24.61 5.49 -3.78
C ILE A 287 23.64 4.35 -3.38
N PRO A 288 23.39 3.37 -4.27
CA PRO A 288 22.63 2.17 -3.93
C PRO A 288 23.23 1.44 -2.72
N PRO A 289 22.42 0.80 -1.87
CA PRO A 289 22.93 0.10 -0.70
C PRO A 289 23.81 -1.10 -1.10
N SER A 290 24.82 -1.40 -0.28
CA SER A 290 25.49 -2.70 -0.31
C SER A 290 24.48 -3.82 -0.05
N LEU A 291 24.70 -4.97 -0.69
CA LEU A 291 23.91 -6.18 -0.51
C LEU A 291 24.55 -7.15 0.50
N ASN A 292 25.57 -6.70 1.25
CA ASN A 292 26.17 -7.48 2.33
C ASN A 292 25.13 -7.79 3.40
N HIS A 293 25.00 -9.07 3.75
CA HIS A 293 24.07 -9.57 4.76
C HIS A 293 22.61 -9.12 4.55
N VAL A 294 22.21 -8.88 3.29
CA VAL A 294 20.87 -8.36 2.98
C VAL A 294 19.77 -9.33 3.40
N GLY A 295 20.02 -10.65 3.34
CA GLY A 295 19.07 -11.67 3.82
C GLY A 295 18.90 -11.66 5.35
N ALA A 296 19.91 -11.23 6.09
CA ALA A 296 19.84 -11.02 7.53
C ALA A 296 19.18 -9.68 7.92
N LYS A 297 19.21 -8.70 7.02
CA LYS A 297 18.68 -7.35 7.22
C LYS A 297 17.19 -7.25 6.92
N LEU A 298 16.77 -7.78 5.77
CA LEU A 298 15.41 -7.62 5.26
C LEU A 298 14.55 -8.83 5.60
N LYS A 299 13.28 -8.59 5.93
CA LYS A 299 12.27 -9.65 5.98
C LYS A 299 12.08 -10.23 4.56
N PRO A 300 11.91 -11.56 4.40
CA PRO A 300 11.80 -12.18 3.07
C PRO A 300 10.72 -11.56 2.18
N GLU A 301 9.54 -11.26 2.73
CA GLU A 301 8.38 -10.70 2.02
C GLU A 301 8.66 -9.27 1.55
N ALA A 302 9.37 -8.49 2.37
CA ALA A 302 9.77 -7.14 2.02
C ALA A 302 10.85 -7.14 0.94
N MET A 303 11.82 -8.05 1.01
CA MET A 303 12.85 -8.20 -0.02
C MET A 303 12.26 -8.62 -1.37
N ALA A 304 11.33 -9.57 -1.38
CA ALA A 304 10.59 -9.96 -2.58
C ALA A 304 9.86 -8.74 -3.18
N SER A 305 9.10 -8.01 -2.37
CA SER A 305 8.37 -6.81 -2.81
C SER A 305 9.27 -5.70 -3.36
N ILE A 306 10.50 -5.55 -2.83
CA ILE A 306 11.49 -4.58 -3.34
C ILE A 306 12.01 -5.02 -4.71
N LEU A 307 12.27 -6.32 -4.90
CA LEU A 307 12.78 -6.88 -6.16
C LEU A 307 11.74 -6.83 -7.28
N THR A 308 10.45 -6.97 -6.95
CA THR A 308 9.36 -6.93 -7.94
C THR A 308 8.87 -5.50 -8.22
N SER A 309 9.40 -4.52 -7.48
CA SER A 309 9.00 -3.09 -7.51
C SER A 309 7.55 -2.80 -7.10
N ASP A 310 6.96 -3.66 -6.28
CA ASP A 310 5.58 -3.48 -5.80
C ASP A 310 5.50 -2.51 -4.61
N LYS A 311 6.39 -2.66 -3.61
CA LYS A 311 6.34 -1.94 -2.31
C LYS A 311 7.73 -1.68 -1.72
N PHE A 312 7.79 -0.88 -0.65
CA PHE A 312 8.98 -0.60 0.18
C PHE A 312 10.15 0.16 -0.47
N HIS A 313 9.90 0.98 -1.49
CA HIS A 313 10.86 1.98 -1.99
C HIS A 313 10.93 3.21 -1.08
N VAL A 314 11.64 3.08 0.05
CA VAL A 314 11.61 4.07 1.14
C VAL A 314 12.51 5.30 0.94
N ARG A 315 13.45 5.23 0.00
CA ARG A 315 14.33 6.37 -0.37
C ARG A 315 13.65 7.26 -1.41
N HIS A 316 12.59 7.94 -0.99
CA HIS A 316 11.77 8.81 -1.84
C HIS A 316 12.58 9.90 -2.57
N TYR A 317 13.71 10.30 -2.00
CA TYR A 317 14.62 11.30 -2.56
C TYR A 317 15.57 10.80 -3.65
N MET A 318 15.77 9.49 -3.85
CA MET A 318 16.65 9.02 -4.93
C MET A 318 16.02 9.30 -6.30
N ALA A 319 16.78 9.75 -7.29
CA ALA A 319 16.32 9.83 -8.68
C ALA A 319 16.44 8.49 -9.39
N THR A 320 17.52 7.75 -9.10
CA THR A 320 17.76 6.42 -9.68
C THR A 320 16.82 5.39 -9.08
N ARG A 321 16.33 4.47 -9.91
CA ARG A 321 15.38 3.41 -9.51
C ARG A 321 15.96 2.05 -9.84
N MET A 322 15.68 1.09 -8.97
CA MET A 322 16.02 -0.31 -9.16
C MET A 322 15.07 -0.92 -10.21
N PRO A 323 15.55 -1.79 -11.12
CA PRO A 323 14.67 -2.52 -12.02
C PRO A 323 13.72 -3.46 -11.27
N ALA A 324 12.56 -3.72 -11.85
CA ALA A 324 11.67 -4.79 -11.41
C ALA A 324 12.12 -6.13 -12.01
N PHE A 325 12.07 -7.18 -11.21
CA PHE A 325 12.46 -8.54 -11.60
C PHE A 325 11.25 -9.49 -11.57
N PRO A 326 11.24 -10.55 -12.41
CA PRO A 326 10.16 -11.53 -12.40
C PRO A 326 10.01 -12.24 -11.04
N GLU A 327 8.77 -12.44 -10.60
CA GLU A 327 8.43 -13.08 -9.31
C GLU A 327 9.20 -14.39 -9.04
N PRO A 328 9.30 -15.35 -9.98
CA PRO A 328 10.03 -16.60 -9.71
C PRO A 328 11.52 -16.39 -9.43
N VAL A 329 12.13 -15.37 -10.07
CA VAL A 329 13.53 -15.01 -9.85
C VAL A 329 13.70 -14.37 -8.48
N ALA A 330 12.82 -13.42 -8.13
CA ALA A 330 12.82 -12.77 -6.83
C ALA A 330 12.68 -13.77 -5.69
N GLN A 331 11.71 -14.69 -5.77
CA GLN A 331 11.50 -15.73 -4.76
C GLN A 331 12.70 -16.68 -4.62
N SER A 332 13.27 -17.13 -5.74
CA SER A 332 14.45 -17.99 -5.73
C SER A 332 15.66 -17.29 -5.11
N PHE A 333 15.86 -16.00 -5.40
CA PHE A 333 16.94 -15.20 -4.84
C PHE A 333 16.74 -14.95 -3.34
N VAL A 334 15.54 -14.56 -2.93
CA VAL A 334 15.16 -14.30 -1.53
C VAL A 334 15.42 -15.50 -0.65
N LYS A 335 15.01 -16.69 -1.11
CA LYS A 335 15.29 -17.94 -0.40
C LYS A 335 16.79 -18.19 -0.26
N ALA A 336 17.51 -18.11 -1.38
CA ALA A 336 18.94 -18.43 -1.40
C ALA A 336 19.77 -17.44 -0.54
N VAL A 337 19.46 -16.14 -0.60
CA VAL A 337 20.17 -15.13 0.19
C VAL A 337 19.82 -15.22 1.67
N GLY A 338 18.58 -15.61 2.00
CA GLY A 338 18.20 -15.95 3.38
C GLY A 338 19.08 -17.08 3.92
N GLU A 339 19.20 -18.19 3.20
CA GLU A 339 20.05 -19.32 3.66
C GLU A 339 21.54 -18.98 3.79
N VAL A 340 22.03 -18.00 3.01
CA VAL A 340 23.44 -17.57 3.03
C VAL A 340 23.71 -16.53 4.12
N ASP A 341 22.78 -15.59 4.32
CA ASP A 341 22.98 -14.43 5.19
C ASP A 341 22.31 -14.55 6.55
N ASP A 342 21.35 -15.47 6.75
CA ASP A 342 20.59 -15.58 7.99
C ASP A 342 21.50 -15.95 9.16
N GLN A 343 21.51 -15.09 10.18
CA GLN A 343 22.32 -15.27 11.38
C GLN A 343 21.42 -15.28 12.62
N PRO A 344 21.58 -16.26 13.54
CA PRO A 344 20.78 -16.34 14.76
C PRO A 344 20.80 -15.06 15.61
N ALA A 345 21.91 -14.30 15.57
CA ALA A 345 22.03 -13.02 16.27
C ALA A 345 21.05 -11.94 15.75
N PHE A 346 20.59 -12.06 14.51
CA PHE A 346 19.64 -11.14 13.87
C PHE A 346 18.18 -11.59 13.94
N ALA A 347 17.90 -12.80 14.45
CA ALA A 347 16.57 -13.42 14.44
C ALA A 347 15.72 -13.14 15.70
N LYS A 348 16.28 -12.54 16.76
CA LYS A 348 15.55 -12.37 18.03
C LYS A 348 14.65 -11.13 18.00
N GLU A 349 13.34 -11.36 18.04
CA GLU A 349 12.32 -10.33 18.31
C GLU A 349 11.97 -10.30 19.80
N SER A 350 11.75 -9.11 20.34
CA SER A 350 11.22 -8.92 21.70
C SER A 350 9.71 -8.79 21.65
N ASP A 351 9.04 -9.30 22.69
CA ASP A 351 7.59 -9.21 22.80
C ASP A 351 7.13 -7.75 22.86
N PHE A 352 6.00 -7.47 22.21
CA PHE A 352 5.37 -6.17 22.27
C PHE A 352 4.86 -5.86 23.68
N SER A 353 5.07 -4.62 24.13
CA SER A 353 4.45 -4.06 25.32
C SER A 353 4.01 -2.62 25.06
N GLU A 354 2.82 -2.26 25.51
CA GLU A 354 2.29 -0.89 25.40
C GLU A 354 3.14 0.10 26.21
N GLU A 355 3.59 -0.29 27.40
CA GLU A 355 4.51 0.50 28.22
C GLU A 355 5.82 0.75 27.47
N ALA A 356 6.38 -0.30 26.86
CA ALA A 356 7.61 -0.21 26.07
C ALA A 356 7.40 0.68 24.83
N ALA A 357 6.25 0.60 24.16
CA ALA A 357 5.91 1.47 23.04
C ALA A 357 5.80 2.95 23.45
N GLY A 358 5.23 3.25 24.62
CA GLY A 358 5.21 4.61 25.18
C GLY A 358 6.61 5.15 25.47
N ILE A 359 7.50 4.30 26.00
CA ILE A 359 8.91 4.64 26.20
C ILE A 359 9.62 4.87 24.84
N GLY A 360 9.37 4.00 23.86
CA GLY A 360 9.89 4.13 22.50
C GLY A 360 9.46 5.44 21.82
N GLN A 361 8.20 5.84 21.98
CA GLN A 361 7.70 7.14 21.51
C GLN A 361 8.51 8.31 22.09
N LYS A 362 8.73 8.31 23.42
CA LYS A 362 9.55 9.33 24.10
C LYS A 362 10.97 9.36 23.56
N PHE A 363 11.55 8.18 23.30
CA PHE A 363 12.91 8.01 22.78
C PHE A 363 13.09 8.56 21.37
N ILE A 364 12.12 8.34 20.49
CA ILE A 364 12.19 8.82 19.10
C ILE A 364 12.01 10.35 19.01
N GLY A 365 11.24 10.95 19.92
CA GLY A 365 10.97 12.39 19.96
C GLY A 365 12.13 13.26 20.47
N VAL A 366 11.93 14.58 20.50
CA VAL A 366 12.95 15.55 20.97
C VAL A 366 13.30 15.43 22.45
N THR A 367 12.52 14.67 23.22
CA THR A 367 12.77 14.39 24.64
C THR A 367 13.72 13.20 24.87
N GLY A 368 14.11 12.51 23.80
CA GLY A 368 15.03 11.37 23.83
C GLY A 368 16.15 11.54 22.81
N LEU A 369 16.37 10.53 21.97
CA LEU A 369 17.43 10.50 20.95
C LEU A 369 17.16 11.42 19.74
N ALA A 370 15.96 12.01 19.66
CA ALA A 370 15.57 12.94 18.60
C ALA A 370 15.74 12.34 17.19
N CYS A 371 15.41 11.06 17.01
CA CYS A 371 15.41 10.37 15.71
C CYS A 371 14.61 11.15 14.65
N ILE A 372 13.54 11.85 15.07
CA ILE A 372 12.70 12.71 14.22
C ILE A 372 13.43 13.92 13.63
N THR A 373 14.67 14.19 14.04
CA THR A 373 15.52 15.19 13.38
C THR A 373 15.90 14.76 11.97
N CYS A 374 16.13 13.45 11.79
CA CYS A 374 16.62 12.89 10.53
C CYS A 374 15.66 11.91 9.86
N HIS A 375 14.67 11.40 10.58
CA HIS A 375 13.72 10.44 10.04
C HIS A 375 12.30 10.99 10.03
N ARG A 376 11.60 10.71 8.93
CA ARG A 376 10.16 10.91 8.83
C ARG A 376 9.43 9.92 9.74
N VAL A 377 8.21 10.25 10.15
CA VAL A 377 7.40 9.37 10.99
C VAL A 377 5.95 9.38 10.51
N ALA A 378 5.45 8.22 10.07
CA ALA A 378 4.05 8.00 9.69
C ALA A 378 3.54 9.07 8.71
N GLY A 379 4.30 9.27 7.64
CA GLY A 379 4.03 10.22 6.56
C GLY A 379 4.45 11.66 6.87
N GLN A 380 4.79 12.01 8.11
CA GLN A 380 5.17 13.37 8.49
C GLN A 380 6.65 13.65 8.25
N ASP A 381 6.95 14.89 7.88
CA ASP A 381 8.32 15.34 7.69
C ASP A 381 9.09 15.34 9.00
N SER A 382 10.39 15.04 8.89
CA SER A 382 11.35 15.22 9.97
C SER A 382 11.63 16.71 10.20
N LEU A 383 12.29 17.03 11.31
CA LEU A 383 12.63 18.41 11.68
C LEU A 383 13.72 19.03 10.80
N ALA A 384 14.61 18.21 10.22
CA ALA A 384 15.72 18.68 9.40
C ALA A 384 15.93 17.79 8.16
N ILE A 385 16.57 16.63 8.33
CA ILE A 385 16.95 15.76 7.22
C ILE A 385 15.77 14.87 6.86
N GLN A 386 15.29 14.91 5.63
CA GLN A 386 14.13 14.12 5.18
C GLN A 386 14.50 12.66 4.86
N GLY A 387 15.03 11.94 5.85
CA GLY A 387 15.42 10.54 5.71
C GLY A 387 14.24 9.59 5.51
N ILE A 388 14.50 8.29 5.63
CA ILE A 388 13.45 7.27 5.49
C ILE A 388 12.37 7.41 6.56
N ASP A 389 11.15 6.99 6.24
CA ASP A 389 10.05 6.92 7.21
C ASP A 389 10.22 5.73 8.14
N LEU A 390 10.18 5.99 9.45
CA LEU A 390 10.29 4.96 10.48
C LEU A 390 9.08 4.03 10.50
N SER A 391 7.90 4.46 10.02
CA SER A 391 6.69 3.62 10.04
C SER A 391 6.79 2.37 9.17
N SER A 392 7.71 2.36 8.21
CA SER A 392 7.95 1.20 7.34
C SER A 392 9.14 0.34 7.78
N VAL A 393 9.79 0.65 8.90
CA VAL A 393 10.93 -0.13 9.41
C VAL A 393 10.48 -1.52 9.85
N TYR A 394 9.41 -1.61 10.63
CA TYR A 394 8.91 -2.87 11.18
C TYR A 394 8.47 -3.85 10.09
N ASP A 395 7.92 -3.36 8.98
CA ASP A 395 7.49 -4.21 7.86
C ASP A 395 8.65 -4.79 7.05
N ARG A 396 9.85 -4.17 7.11
CA ARG A 396 10.94 -4.51 6.19
C ARG A 396 12.20 -5.03 6.86
N ILE A 397 12.50 -4.60 8.08
CA ILE A 397 13.77 -4.88 8.75
C ILE A 397 13.60 -6.04 9.73
N GLN A 398 14.59 -6.92 9.82
CA GLN A 398 14.66 -7.96 10.85
C GLN A 398 15.02 -7.33 12.21
N PRO A 399 14.33 -7.72 13.31
CA PRO A 399 14.49 -7.08 14.63
C PRO A 399 15.92 -7.17 15.18
N GLY A 400 16.57 -8.33 15.07
CA GLY A 400 17.92 -8.47 15.57
C GLY A 400 18.95 -7.70 14.74
N TRP A 401 18.74 -7.58 13.41
CA TRP A 401 19.56 -6.68 12.59
C TRP A 401 19.36 -5.22 12.99
N PHE A 402 18.12 -4.78 13.23
CA PHE A 402 17.82 -3.44 13.71
C PHE A 402 18.56 -3.13 15.01
N LYS A 403 18.52 -4.06 15.97
CA LYS A 403 19.24 -3.93 17.24
C LYS A 403 20.75 -3.84 17.04
N ALA A 404 21.34 -4.73 16.24
CA ALA A 404 22.77 -4.69 15.96
C ALA A 404 23.19 -3.38 15.27
N PHE A 405 22.40 -2.91 14.30
CA PHE A 405 22.64 -1.65 13.60
C PHE A 405 22.60 -0.45 14.54
N LEU A 406 21.66 -0.39 15.49
CA LEU A 406 21.59 0.72 16.45
C LEU A 406 22.73 0.73 17.47
N LEU A 407 23.28 -0.43 17.82
CA LEU A 407 24.41 -0.54 18.74
C LEU A 407 25.73 -0.05 18.10
N ASP A 408 25.95 -0.38 16.82
CA ASP A 408 27.14 0.04 16.08
C ASP A 408 26.84 0.30 14.59
N PRO A 409 26.26 1.47 14.24
CA PRO A 409 25.94 1.80 12.85
C PRO A 409 27.17 1.81 11.93
N ALA A 410 28.33 2.22 12.46
CA ALA A 410 29.56 2.41 11.69
C ALA A 410 30.15 1.06 11.23
N SER A 411 29.93 -0.02 11.96
CA SER A 411 30.31 -1.38 11.54
C SER A 411 29.60 -1.84 10.26
N PHE A 412 28.36 -1.39 10.03
CA PHE A 412 27.60 -1.69 8.82
C PHE A 412 27.90 -0.72 7.68
N LYS A 413 28.21 0.53 8.02
CA LYS A 413 28.51 1.57 7.04
C LYS A 413 29.42 2.64 7.66
N LYS A 414 30.67 2.66 7.23
CA LYS A 414 31.73 3.52 7.76
C LYS A 414 31.37 5.02 7.79
N ASP A 415 30.76 5.53 6.73
CA ASP A 415 30.43 6.95 6.59
C ASP A 415 28.94 7.24 6.85
N THR A 416 28.29 6.41 7.69
CA THR A 416 26.89 6.60 8.07
C THR A 416 26.70 7.88 8.86
N ARG A 417 25.60 8.60 8.58
CA ARG A 417 25.16 9.73 9.43
C ARG A 417 24.43 9.29 10.69
N MET A 418 24.07 8.01 10.80
CA MET A 418 23.37 7.49 11.97
C MET A 418 24.29 7.53 13.19
N PRO A 419 23.96 8.27 14.27
CA PRO A 419 24.81 8.36 15.44
C PRO A 419 24.88 7.04 16.21
N GLN A 420 25.99 6.81 16.89
CA GLN A 420 26.11 5.76 17.89
C GLN A 420 25.59 6.28 19.24
N PHE A 421 24.44 5.77 19.67
CA PHE A 421 23.74 6.27 20.87
C PHE A 421 24.04 5.48 22.16
N TRP A 422 24.61 4.27 22.03
CA TRP A 422 24.90 3.37 23.14
C TRP A 422 26.37 2.91 23.16
N PRO A 423 27.35 3.81 23.37
CA PRO A 423 28.72 3.39 23.59
C PRO A 423 28.76 2.42 24.78
N GLU A 424 29.46 1.28 24.61
CA GLU A 424 29.56 0.23 25.64
C GLU A 424 28.21 -0.32 26.15
N GLY A 425 27.14 -0.18 25.37
CA GLY A 425 25.80 -0.68 25.71
C GLY A 425 25.02 0.21 26.71
N LYS A 426 25.44 1.46 26.90
CA LYS A 426 24.75 2.43 27.78
C LYS A 426 24.44 3.74 27.07
N SER A 427 23.25 4.30 27.27
CA SER A 427 22.88 5.62 26.72
C SER A 427 23.11 6.76 27.69
N ALA A 428 23.07 8.00 27.18
CA ALA A 428 23.05 9.20 28.01
C ALA A 428 21.75 9.35 28.84
N PHE A 429 20.68 8.63 28.49
CA PHE A 429 19.36 8.70 29.12
C PHE A 429 19.24 7.65 30.24
N GLN A 430 19.98 7.87 31.32
CA GLN A 430 20.04 6.96 32.47
C GLN A 430 18.72 6.89 33.27
N ASP A 431 17.90 7.95 33.20
CA ASP A 431 16.58 8.03 33.82
C ASP A 431 15.53 7.13 33.16
N ILE A 432 15.82 6.60 31.97
CA ILE A 432 14.91 5.72 31.24
C ILE A 432 15.54 4.33 31.19
N LEU A 433 14.92 3.35 31.86
CA LEU A 433 15.36 1.95 31.85
C LEU A 433 16.85 1.75 32.23
N ASP A 434 17.37 2.56 33.17
CA ASP A 434 18.75 2.50 33.69
C ASP A 434 19.84 2.63 32.61
N GLY A 435 19.53 3.37 31.54
CA GLY A 435 20.42 3.55 30.40
C GLY A 435 20.69 2.27 29.61
N ASP A 436 19.94 1.19 29.83
CA ASP A 436 20.21 -0.12 29.25
C ASP A 436 19.88 -0.17 27.75
N ALA A 437 20.89 -0.45 26.92
CA ALA A 437 20.72 -0.44 25.48
C ALA A 437 19.68 -1.44 24.98
N GLU A 438 19.65 -2.66 25.54
CA GLU A 438 18.74 -3.68 25.06
C GLU A 438 17.29 -3.27 25.32
N LYS A 439 16.98 -2.90 26.58
CA LYS A 439 15.61 -2.51 26.94
C LYS A 439 15.14 -1.26 26.19
N GLN A 440 16.03 -0.30 25.96
CA GLN A 440 15.71 0.93 25.24
C GLN A 440 15.46 0.67 23.74
N ILE A 441 16.29 -0.16 23.11
CA ILE A 441 16.09 -0.56 21.70
C ILE A 441 14.81 -1.37 21.54
N ASP A 442 14.52 -2.29 22.47
CA ASP A 442 13.30 -3.10 22.45
C ASP A 442 12.03 -2.24 22.62
N SER A 443 12.13 -1.15 23.40
CA SER A 443 11.07 -0.14 23.53
C SER A 443 10.84 0.63 22.22
N ILE A 444 11.93 1.03 21.55
CA ILE A 444 11.86 1.63 20.22
C ILE A 444 11.21 0.65 19.23
N TRP A 445 11.61 -0.63 19.24
CA TRP A 445 11.03 -1.66 18.37
C TRP A 445 9.52 -1.85 18.62
N SER A 446 9.10 -1.89 19.88
CA SER A 446 7.68 -1.96 20.27
C SER A 446 6.90 -0.78 19.70
N TYR A 447 7.44 0.43 19.74
CA TYR A 447 6.82 1.60 19.14
C TYR A 447 6.75 1.49 17.60
N LEU A 448 7.85 1.09 16.94
CA LEU A 448 7.89 0.91 15.48
C LEU A 448 6.90 -0.16 14.99
N SER A 449 6.58 -1.15 15.83
CA SER A 449 5.58 -2.18 15.51
C SER A 449 4.18 -1.61 15.27
N LEU A 450 3.89 -0.38 15.72
CA LEU A 450 2.61 0.29 15.50
C LEU A 450 2.47 0.87 14.07
N LYS A 451 3.54 0.89 13.27
CA LYS A 451 3.56 1.31 11.86
C LYS A 451 2.93 2.70 11.67
N ASN A 452 2.03 2.88 10.71
CA ASN A 452 1.36 4.17 10.47
C ASN A 452 0.41 4.60 11.61
N SER A 453 0.12 3.70 12.57
CA SER A 453 -0.68 4.03 13.77
C SER A 453 0.15 4.58 14.92
N MET A 454 1.46 4.70 14.76
CA MET A 454 2.36 5.28 15.77
C MET A 454 1.86 6.66 16.23
N PRO A 455 1.55 6.85 17.53
CA PRO A 455 1.27 8.17 18.06
C PRO A 455 2.48 9.09 17.87
N PHE A 456 2.30 10.31 17.36
CA PHE A 456 3.43 11.15 17.01
C PHE A 456 4.33 11.44 18.23
N PRO A 457 5.67 11.30 18.08
CA PRO A 457 6.60 11.72 19.11
C PRO A 457 6.54 13.23 19.31
N VAL A 458 6.86 13.69 20.52
CA VAL A 458 7.00 15.13 20.80
C VAL A 458 8.02 15.73 19.83
N GLY A 459 7.62 16.79 19.14
CA GLY A 459 8.43 17.51 18.14
C GLY A 459 7.90 17.41 16.71
N ILE A 460 7.20 16.33 16.34
CA ILE A 460 6.59 16.23 15.00
C ILE A 460 5.42 17.21 14.88
N VAL A 461 5.43 18.00 13.80
CA VAL A 461 4.32 18.88 13.41
C VAL A 461 3.64 18.27 12.18
N PRO A 462 2.40 17.79 12.28
CA PRO A 462 1.71 17.19 11.13
C PRO A 462 1.55 18.20 9.98
N LYS A 463 2.01 17.84 8.77
CA LYS A 463 1.77 18.64 7.57
C LYS A 463 0.31 18.52 7.13
N GLY A 464 -0.21 19.62 6.59
CA GLY A 464 -1.62 19.72 6.22
C GLY A 464 -2.55 19.91 7.41
N ALA A 465 -2.05 20.46 8.52
CA ALA A 465 -2.85 20.90 9.66
C ALA A 465 -4.01 21.76 9.13
N ILE A 466 -5.21 21.19 9.18
CA ILE A 466 -6.41 21.95 8.88
C ILE A 466 -6.64 22.85 10.08
N ALA A 467 -6.93 24.13 9.84
CA ALA A 467 -6.98 25.14 10.89
C ALA A 467 -7.90 24.77 12.08
N MET A 468 -8.88 23.89 11.84
CA MET A 468 -9.87 23.43 12.81
C MET A 468 -9.85 21.90 13.02
N GLU A 469 -8.71 21.24 12.81
CA GLU A 469 -8.56 19.81 13.11
C GLU A 469 -8.70 19.54 14.62
N LEU A 470 -9.56 18.60 14.97
CA LEU A 470 -9.63 18.04 16.32
C LEU A 470 -8.54 16.99 16.47
N VAL A 471 -7.71 17.10 17.51
CA VAL A 471 -6.60 16.18 17.76
C VAL A 471 -6.76 15.52 19.13
N PRO A 472 -7.18 14.25 19.22
CA PRO A 472 -7.20 13.50 20.47
C PRO A 472 -5.75 13.15 20.84
N ALA A 473 -5.14 13.98 21.68
CA ALA A 473 -3.73 13.84 22.05
C ALA A 473 -3.57 12.97 23.31
N ASP A 474 -4.34 13.29 24.35
CA ASP A 474 -4.22 12.75 25.70
C ASP A 474 -5.50 12.06 26.17
N LYS A 475 -6.66 12.48 25.67
CA LYS A 475 -7.97 11.92 26.00
C LYS A 475 -8.89 11.79 24.79
N PRO A 476 -9.93 10.95 24.87
CA PRO A 476 -10.93 10.86 23.82
C PRO A 476 -11.63 12.20 23.57
N ILE A 477 -11.85 12.53 22.29
CA ILE A 477 -12.66 13.67 21.88
C ILE A 477 -13.97 13.14 21.28
N VAL A 478 -15.09 13.45 21.94
CA VAL A 478 -16.43 13.14 21.43
C VAL A 478 -16.99 14.37 20.70
N HIS A 479 -17.29 14.23 19.42
CA HIS A 479 -17.68 15.33 18.55
C HIS A 479 -18.95 15.02 17.75
N ARG A 480 -19.97 15.88 17.85
CA ARG A 480 -21.22 15.73 17.07
C ARG A 480 -21.15 16.52 15.78
N THR A 481 -21.35 15.86 14.65
CA THR A 481 -21.20 16.46 13.32
C THR A 481 -22.09 15.79 12.27
N PHE A 482 -22.05 16.31 11.04
CA PHE A 482 -22.56 15.64 9.85
C PHE A 482 -21.36 15.06 9.11
N MET A 483 -21.39 13.75 8.85
CA MET A 483 -20.27 13.05 8.23
C MET A 483 -20.70 12.48 6.89
N LYS A 484 -19.82 12.64 5.90
CA LYS A 484 -20.02 12.10 4.55
C LYS A 484 -20.19 10.57 4.61
N ASP A 485 -21.14 10.05 3.84
CA ASP A 485 -21.51 8.63 3.75
C ASP A 485 -21.98 7.96 5.07
N VAL A 486 -22.08 8.73 6.17
CA VAL A 486 -22.70 8.29 7.43
C VAL A 486 -24.04 8.98 7.61
N GLY A 487 -24.07 10.31 7.58
CA GLY A 487 -25.29 11.10 7.64
C GLY A 487 -25.22 12.32 8.55
N PRO A 488 -26.35 13.03 8.71
CA PRO A 488 -26.46 14.26 9.49
C PRO A 488 -26.58 14.04 11.00
N ARG A 489 -26.45 12.78 11.44
CA ARG A 489 -26.70 12.38 12.82
C ARG A 489 -25.58 11.44 13.25
N THR A 490 -24.40 12.02 13.35
CA THR A 490 -23.17 11.29 13.66
C THR A 490 -22.51 11.82 14.92
N VAL A 491 -22.07 10.90 15.77
CA VAL A 491 -21.13 11.17 16.87
C VAL A 491 -19.81 10.54 16.49
N LEU A 492 -18.79 11.37 16.34
CA LEU A 492 -17.42 10.93 16.16
C LEU A 492 -16.75 10.79 17.52
N THR A 493 -15.91 9.78 17.67
CA THR A 493 -15.02 9.67 18.81
C THR A 493 -13.62 9.43 18.30
N GLY A 494 -12.71 10.35 18.58
CA GLY A 494 -11.30 10.20 18.29
C GLY A 494 -10.56 9.83 19.56
N PHE A 495 -9.67 8.85 19.47
CA PHE A 495 -8.96 8.30 20.62
C PHE A 495 -7.45 8.61 20.57
N PRO A 496 -6.78 8.75 21.74
CA PRO A 496 -5.33 8.97 21.81
C PRO A 496 -4.50 7.92 21.06
N GLU A 497 -4.99 6.69 20.99
CA GLU A 497 -4.40 5.54 20.30
C GLU A 497 -4.44 5.66 18.76
N LYS A 498 -4.79 6.84 18.22
CA LYS A 498 -4.90 7.12 16.78
C LYS A 498 -5.90 6.22 16.07
N LEU A 499 -6.91 5.74 16.78
CA LEU A 499 -8.09 5.11 16.23
C LEU A 499 -9.25 6.08 16.40
N ASN A 500 -10.18 6.07 15.45
CA ASN A 500 -11.32 6.97 15.45
C ASN A 500 -12.55 6.21 14.97
N VAL A 501 -13.72 6.51 15.52
CA VAL A 501 -14.99 5.87 15.14
C VAL A 501 -16.06 6.90 14.81
N ALA A 502 -16.97 6.53 13.92
CA ALA A 502 -18.18 7.27 13.62
C ALA A 502 -19.41 6.43 14.01
N TYR A 503 -20.22 6.97 14.92
CA TYR A 503 -21.46 6.37 15.37
C TYR A 503 -22.66 7.06 14.71
N ASP A 504 -23.44 6.31 13.95
CA ASP A 504 -24.68 6.78 13.33
C ASP A 504 -25.86 6.48 14.25
N PHE A 505 -26.50 7.52 14.76
CA PHE A 505 -27.67 7.36 15.64
C PHE A 505 -29.02 7.39 14.91
N ASN A 506 -29.05 7.57 13.58
CA ASN A 506 -30.26 7.26 12.80
C ASN A 506 -30.43 5.74 12.68
N VAL A 507 -29.35 5.02 12.44
CA VAL A 507 -29.40 3.54 12.31
C VAL A 507 -29.06 2.85 13.64
N VAL A 508 -28.39 3.55 14.57
CA VAL A 508 -27.87 3.00 15.83
C VAL A 508 -26.82 1.93 15.54
N ARG A 509 -25.73 2.38 14.93
CA ARG A 509 -24.59 1.54 14.54
C ARG A 509 -23.27 2.30 14.62
N MET A 510 -22.19 1.55 14.76
CA MET A 510 -20.87 2.04 14.38
C MET A 510 -20.76 1.93 12.86
N ALA A 511 -20.63 3.06 12.18
CA ALA A 511 -20.67 3.13 10.72
C ALA A 511 -19.28 3.08 10.10
N LYS A 512 -18.30 3.75 10.73
CA LYS A 512 -16.92 3.81 10.24
C LYS A 512 -15.93 3.69 11.38
N VAL A 513 -14.76 3.14 11.08
CA VAL A 513 -13.56 3.22 11.91
C VAL A 513 -12.36 3.55 11.03
N TRP A 514 -11.43 4.37 11.51
CA TRP A 514 -10.23 4.72 10.76
C TRP A 514 -9.06 5.04 11.68
N ARG A 515 -7.84 5.00 11.12
CA ARG A 515 -6.59 5.25 11.86
C ARG A 515 -5.98 6.59 11.51
N GLY A 516 -5.17 7.13 12.41
CA GLY A 516 -4.45 8.40 12.23
C GLY A 516 -5.27 9.63 12.58
N ARG A 517 -5.28 10.61 11.67
CA ARG A 517 -5.89 11.93 11.88
C ARG A 517 -7.40 11.82 12.12
N PHE A 518 -7.92 12.61 13.06
CA PHE A 518 -9.29 12.46 13.51
C PHE A 518 -10.28 13.14 12.56
N PHE A 519 -10.55 14.44 12.73
CA PHE A 519 -11.62 15.10 11.97
C PHE A 519 -11.44 16.62 11.88
N ASP A 520 -11.91 17.20 10.78
CA ASP A 520 -11.96 18.66 10.59
C ASP A 520 -13.30 19.23 11.08
N HIS A 521 -13.24 20.14 12.05
CA HIS A 521 -14.44 20.78 12.62
C HIS A 521 -14.98 21.96 11.79
N SER A 522 -14.30 22.39 10.73
CA SER A 522 -14.66 23.59 9.95
C SER A 522 -16.10 23.58 9.39
N GLY A 523 -16.61 22.39 9.03
CA GLY A 523 -17.98 22.20 8.54
C GLY A 523 -19.08 22.46 9.58
N VAL A 524 -18.76 22.37 10.87
CA VAL A 524 -19.72 22.71 11.94
C VAL A 524 -19.67 24.20 12.26
N GLN A 525 -18.49 24.82 12.18
CA GLN A 525 -18.29 26.25 12.45
C GLN A 525 -18.96 27.14 11.41
N SER A 526 -18.96 26.73 10.13
CA SER A 526 -19.60 27.44 9.02
C SER A 526 -21.13 27.40 9.05
N GLY A 527 -21.72 26.69 9.99
CA GLY A 527 -23.14 26.37 10.02
C GLY A 527 -23.30 24.92 9.57
N ARG A 528 -23.84 24.07 10.47
CA ARG A 528 -23.89 22.61 10.34
C ARG A 528 -24.44 22.06 9.02
N THR A 529 -24.92 22.87 8.09
CA THR A 529 -25.62 22.48 6.86
C THR A 529 -24.79 22.50 5.58
N ASP A 530 -23.60 23.12 5.58
CA ASP A 530 -22.98 23.51 4.31
C ASP A 530 -21.99 22.49 3.76
N THR A 531 -21.39 21.63 4.60
CA THR A 531 -20.41 20.63 4.13
C THR A 531 -20.36 19.40 5.04
N PHE A 532 -20.51 18.21 4.44
CA PHE A 532 -20.31 16.92 5.11
C PHE A 532 -18.86 16.54 4.91
N LEU A 533 -18.07 16.61 5.97
CA LEU A 533 -16.65 16.29 5.94
C LEU A 533 -16.45 14.79 6.18
N ASP A 534 -15.34 14.27 5.67
CA ASP A 534 -14.96 12.86 5.77
C ASP A 534 -13.85 12.67 6.80
N ALA A 535 -13.46 11.42 7.05
CA ALA A 535 -12.30 11.10 7.88
C ALA A 535 -11.02 11.75 7.31
N LEU A 536 -10.18 12.32 8.19
CA LEU A 536 -8.88 12.88 7.79
C LEU A 536 -7.76 11.83 7.73
N GLY A 537 -7.95 10.72 8.43
CA GLY A 537 -6.95 9.67 8.57
C GLY A 537 -6.95 8.69 7.40
N THR A 538 -6.20 7.61 7.58
CA THR A 538 -6.04 6.53 6.60
C THR A 538 -6.68 5.25 7.14
N ASP A 539 -6.58 4.16 6.39
CA ASP A 539 -7.10 2.83 6.76
C ASP A 539 -8.55 2.93 7.22
N VAL A 540 -9.42 3.49 6.38
CA VAL A 540 -10.84 3.63 6.68
C VAL A 540 -11.53 2.30 6.41
N LEU A 541 -12.15 1.74 7.44
CA LEU A 541 -13.02 0.57 7.36
C LEU A 541 -14.48 1.01 7.53
N GLU A 542 -15.28 0.70 6.51
CA GLU A 542 -16.73 0.83 6.54
C GLU A 542 -17.34 -0.40 7.22
N LEU A 543 -18.10 -0.18 8.29
CA LEU A 543 -18.78 -1.25 9.04
C LEU A 543 -20.17 -1.52 8.47
N PRO A 544 -20.81 -2.68 8.80
CA PRO A 544 -22.09 -3.08 8.23
C PRO A 544 -23.13 -1.96 8.22
N SER A 545 -23.86 -1.86 7.12
CA SER A 545 -24.81 -0.76 6.88
C SER A 545 -25.98 -0.76 7.87
N GLY A 546 -26.41 -1.92 8.35
CA GLY A 546 -27.50 -2.09 9.31
C GLY A 546 -27.12 -1.90 10.78
N PRO A 547 -28.09 -2.02 11.70
CA PRO A 547 -27.83 -1.97 13.13
C PRO A 547 -27.02 -3.17 13.60
N ALA A 548 -26.32 -3.02 14.73
CA ALA A 548 -25.53 -4.10 15.32
C ALA A 548 -26.38 -5.26 15.84
N PHE A 549 -27.61 -4.98 16.29
CA PHE A 549 -28.53 -5.98 16.83
C PHE A 549 -29.90 -5.87 16.17
N ALA A 550 -30.58 -7.02 16.07
CA ALA A 550 -31.96 -7.12 15.64
C ALA A 550 -32.63 -8.35 16.25
N PHE A 551 -33.93 -8.27 16.51
CA PHE A 551 -34.76 -9.44 16.77
C PHE A 551 -35.15 -10.09 15.44
N LEU A 552 -34.95 -11.39 15.32
CA LEU A 552 -35.30 -12.18 14.14
C LEU A 552 -36.32 -13.26 14.52
N ASP A 553 -37.47 -13.24 13.85
CA ASP A 553 -38.52 -14.26 14.04
C ASP A 553 -38.08 -15.66 13.58
N ALA A 554 -37.20 -15.69 12.58
CA ALA A 554 -36.62 -16.91 12.02
C ALA A 554 -35.17 -16.68 11.55
N PRO A 555 -34.31 -17.72 11.50
CA PRO A 555 -32.91 -17.60 11.06
C PRO A 555 -32.69 -17.06 9.65
N GLN A 556 -33.72 -17.06 8.80
CA GLN A 556 -33.68 -16.54 7.42
C GLN A 556 -34.28 -15.14 7.27
N THR A 557 -34.78 -14.55 8.37
CA THR A 557 -35.36 -13.20 8.35
C THR A 557 -34.30 -12.21 7.89
N ALA A 558 -34.67 -11.37 6.93
CA ALA A 558 -33.79 -10.35 6.38
C ALA A 558 -33.29 -9.42 7.50
N TRP A 559 -31.98 -9.18 7.55
CA TRP A 559 -31.41 -8.17 8.44
C TRP A 559 -31.98 -6.78 8.12
N PRO A 560 -32.30 -5.93 9.11
CA PRO A 560 -32.78 -4.58 8.86
C PRO A 560 -31.77 -3.76 8.05
N GLN A 561 -32.21 -3.20 6.93
CA GLN A 561 -31.40 -2.37 6.03
C GLN A 561 -31.88 -0.93 6.07
N PRO A 562 -30.99 0.06 6.28
CA PRO A 562 -31.39 1.46 6.29
C PRO A 562 -31.55 2.04 4.90
N GLU A 563 -32.59 2.86 4.75
CA GLU A 563 -32.71 3.83 3.66
C GLU A 563 -32.18 5.19 4.14
N LEU A 564 -31.86 6.10 3.20
CA LEU A 564 -31.29 7.41 3.50
C LEU A 564 -32.13 8.26 4.47
N THR A 565 -33.44 8.02 4.55
CA THR A 565 -34.37 8.74 5.44
C THR A 565 -34.71 7.99 6.72
N SER A 566 -34.22 6.77 6.88
CA SER A 566 -34.57 5.90 8.00
C SER A 566 -34.10 6.48 9.33
N ARG A 567 -34.90 6.25 10.38
CA ARG A 567 -34.59 6.66 11.75
C ARG A 567 -34.95 5.55 12.72
N ASN A 568 -34.13 5.37 13.74
CA ASN A 568 -34.28 4.41 14.83
C ASN A 568 -34.40 2.94 14.37
N ILE A 569 -33.69 2.53 13.30
CA ILE A 569 -33.76 1.15 12.80
C ILE A 569 -33.20 0.16 13.84
N GLY A 570 -32.04 0.44 14.42
CA GLY A 570 -31.46 -0.36 15.51
C GLY A 570 -32.05 -0.09 16.90
N GLY A 571 -33.22 0.55 16.95
CA GLY A 571 -33.89 0.94 18.19
C GLY A 571 -33.78 2.44 18.49
N GLN A 572 -34.26 2.82 19.66
CA GLN A 572 -34.30 4.19 20.13
C GLN A 572 -32.99 4.56 20.84
N PHE A 573 -32.19 5.44 20.22
CA PHE A 573 -31.01 6.01 20.86
C PHE A 573 -31.37 6.81 22.13
N LYS A 574 -30.73 6.49 23.25
CA LYS A 574 -30.95 7.10 24.58
C LYS A 574 -29.86 8.09 24.99
N GLY A 575 -28.82 8.24 24.18
CA GLY A 575 -27.69 9.14 24.45
C GLY A 575 -26.39 8.37 24.71
N TYR A 576 -25.41 9.06 25.30
CA TYR A 576 -24.18 8.44 25.76
C TYR A 576 -23.76 9.03 27.10
N SER A 577 -23.03 8.25 27.89
CA SER A 577 -22.26 8.72 29.05
C SER A 577 -20.77 8.63 28.76
N LEU A 578 -19.93 9.31 29.54
CA LEU A 578 -18.49 9.10 29.52
C LEU A 578 -18.12 8.22 30.72
N ASP A 579 -17.25 7.25 30.49
CA ASP A 579 -16.62 6.49 31.56
C ASP A 579 -15.78 7.42 32.45
N GLN A 580 -15.87 7.24 33.78
CA GLN A 580 -15.28 8.20 34.73
C GLN A 580 -13.75 8.12 34.81
N GLU A 581 -13.16 7.00 34.41
CA GLU A 581 -11.71 6.79 34.47
C GLU A 581 -11.04 7.05 33.12
N THR A 582 -11.72 6.69 32.03
CA THR A 582 -11.12 6.68 30.68
C THR A 582 -11.66 7.77 29.75
N ASP A 583 -12.69 8.52 30.15
CA ASP A 583 -13.44 9.47 29.31
C ASP A 583 -14.02 8.86 28.02
N ARG A 584 -14.00 7.53 27.87
CA ARG A 584 -14.50 6.83 26.68
C ARG A 584 -16.03 6.84 26.67
N PRO A 585 -16.68 7.08 25.52
CA PRO A 585 -18.12 7.12 25.45
C PRO A 585 -18.74 5.73 25.55
N ILE A 586 -19.86 5.65 26.25
CA ILE A 586 -20.74 4.49 26.34
C ILE A 586 -22.06 4.90 25.70
N PHE A 587 -22.30 4.45 24.46
CA PHE A 587 -23.53 4.69 23.71
C PHE A 587 -24.66 3.83 24.24
N LYS A 588 -25.85 4.40 24.40
CA LYS A 588 -27.00 3.73 25.01
C LYS A 588 -28.18 3.76 24.07
N TYR A 589 -28.85 2.63 23.90
CA TYR A 589 -30.05 2.54 23.09
C TYR A 589 -31.00 1.45 23.58
N GLN A 590 -32.28 1.62 23.29
CA GLN A 590 -33.32 0.64 23.59
C GLN A 590 -33.79 0.00 22.29
N LEU A 591 -33.60 -1.30 22.15
CA LEU A 591 -34.11 -2.11 21.05
C LEU A 591 -35.20 -3.03 21.60
N GLU A 592 -36.46 -2.69 21.34
CA GLU A 592 -37.62 -3.42 21.86
C GLU A 592 -37.51 -3.65 23.39
N THR A 593 -37.39 -4.90 23.84
CA THR A 593 -37.26 -5.29 25.25
C THR A 593 -35.82 -5.25 25.77
N ALA A 594 -34.83 -5.02 24.92
CA ALA A 594 -33.41 -5.01 25.27
C ALA A 594 -32.85 -3.57 25.36
N SER A 595 -32.29 -3.23 26.51
CA SER A 595 -31.40 -2.08 26.71
C SER A 595 -29.97 -2.48 26.41
N ILE A 596 -29.31 -1.75 25.51
CA ILE A 596 -27.95 -2.05 25.07
C ILE A 596 -27.04 -0.85 25.30
N GLU A 597 -25.88 -1.13 25.89
CA GLU A 597 -24.75 -0.21 25.98
C GLU A 597 -23.63 -0.70 25.06
N GLU A 598 -23.08 0.20 24.23
CA GLU A 598 -21.94 -0.06 23.36
C GLU A 598 -20.79 0.90 23.71
N ALA A 599 -19.62 0.35 24.03
CA ALA A 599 -18.41 1.10 24.33
C ALA A 599 -17.29 0.73 23.34
N PRO A 600 -16.90 1.64 22.43
CA PRO A 600 -15.66 1.49 21.66
C PRO A 600 -14.42 1.69 22.54
N ALA A 601 -13.46 0.78 22.40
CA ALA A 601 -12.22 0.72 23.13
C ALA A 601 -11.09 0.33 22.17
N PRO A 602 -10.27 1.28 21.70
CA PRO A 602 -9.07 0.92 20.96
C PRO A 602 -8.16 0.00 21.79
N VAL A 603 -7.50 -0.93 21.11
CA VAL A 603 -6.45 -1.79 21.67
C VAL A 603 -5.22 -1.64 20.80
N ILE A 604 -4.09 -1.27 21.39
CA ILE A 604 -2.82 -1.15 20.69
C ILE A 604 -2.18 -2.54 20.61
N GLN A 605 -1.76 -2.94 19.41
CA GLN A 605 -1.00 -4.16 19.17
C GLN A 605 -0.01 -3.97 18.01
N PRO A 606 0.91 -4.91 17.76
CA PRO A 606 1.72 -4.91 16.54
C PRO A 606 0.83 -4.83 15.29
N GLY A 607 1.18 -3.97 14.35
CA GLY A 607 0.34 -3.65 13.18
C GLY A 607 -0.50 -2.38 13.33
N GLY A 608 -0.76 -1.92 14.56
CA GLY A 608 -1.49 -0.70 14.84
C GLY A 608 -2.65 -0.90 15.82
N ALA A 609 -3.45 0.16 16.01
CA ALA A 609 -4.62 0.07 16.88
C ALA A 609 -5.75 -0.70 16.20
N ILE A 610 -6.36 -1.63 16.92
CA ILE A 610 -7.58 -2.34 16.52
C ILE A 610 -8.77 -1.85 17.34
N LEU A 611 -9.98 -2.06 16.85
CA LEU A 611 -11.19 -1.66 17.55
C LEU A 611 -11.74 -2.83 18.37
N ARG A 612 -11.83 -2.68 19.69
CA ARG A 612 -12.68 -3.52 20.55
C ARG A 612 -14.00 -2.81 20.80
N ARG A 613 -15.12 -3.42 20.44
CA ARG A 613 -16.48 -2.96 20.77
C ARG A 613 -17.00 -3.83 21.90
N ILE A 614 -17.42 -3.20 22.99
CA ILE A 614 -17.91 -3.88 24.19
C ILE A 614 -19.41 -3.61 24.30
N PHE A 615 -20.21 -4.66 24.27
CA PHE A 615 -21.66 -4.60 24.40
C PHE A 615 -22.11 -5.18 25.73
N LYS A 616 -22.93 -4.42 26.45
CA LYS A 616 -23.69 -4.91 27.61
C LYS A 616 -25.17 -4.87 27.26
N ILE A 617 -25.83 -6.00 27.33
CA ILE A 617 -27.24 -6.17 26.98
C ILE A 617 -28.01 -6.53 28.25
N LYS A 618 -29.12 -5.83 28.50
CA LYS A 618 -30.06 -6.14 29.57
C LYS A 618 -31.47 -6.22 29.00
N ALA A 619 -32.26 -7.19 29.42
CA ALA A 619 -33.67 -7.30 29.06
C ALA A 619 -34.52 -7.47 30.31
N ASP A 620 -35.65 -6.78 30.35
CA ASP A 620 -36.58 -6.81 31.50
C ASP A 620 -37.31 -8.17 31.63
N SER A 621 -37.29 -8.98 30.57
CA SER A 621 -37.85 -10.32 30.52
C SER A 621 -37.05 -11.20 29.57
N ALA A 622 -37.07 -12.52 29.78
CA ALA A 622 -36.47 -13.47 28.84
C ALA A 622 -37.02 -13.22 27.43
N SER A 623 -36.11 -13.03 26.48
CA SER A 623 -36.43 -12.70 25.10
C SER A 623 -35.62 -13.59 24.17
N ASN A 624 -36.31 -14.21 23.19
CA ASN A 624 -35.67 -15.08 22.21
C ASN A 624 -35.52 -14.34 20.89
N GLY A 625 -34.51 -14.74 20.10
CA GLY A 625 -34.34 -14.23 18.73
C GLY A 625 -33.52 -12.95 18.62
N LEU A 626 -32.90 -12.46 19.70
CA LEU A 626 -31.89 -11.40 19.58
C LEU A 626 -30.64 -11.95 18.89
N HIS A 627 -30.22 -11.30 17.82
CA HIS A 627 -29.00 -11.62 17.11
C HIS A 627 -28.09 -10.39 17.06
N PHE A 628 -26.78 -10.64 17.06
CA PHE A 628 -25.73 -9.66 16.80
C PHE A 628 -25.16 -9.89 15.41
N LEU A 629 -25.13 -8.86 14.57
CA LEU A 629 -24.41 -8.88 13.30
C LEU A 629 -22.94 -8.55 13.56
N ALA A 630 -22.11 -9.59 13.59
CA ALA A 630 -20.68 -9.44 13.79
C ALA A 630 -20.03 -8.76 12.58
N ALA A 631 -20.25 -9.27 11.38
CA ALA A 631 -19.76 -8.64 10.16
C ALA A 631 -20.57 -9.06 8.94
N GLU A 632 -20.40 -8.31 7.84
CA GLU A 632 -20.89 -8.67 6.52
C GLU A 632 -19.83 -8.31 5.47
N GLY A 633 -19.69 -9.13 4.43
CA GLY A 633 -18.79 -8.88 3.31
C GLY A 633 -19.10 -9.82 2.15
N ASP A 634 -18.40 -9.65 1.02
CA ASP A 634 -18.65 -10.46 -0.17
C ASP A 634 -18.29 -11.94 0.08
N GLU A 635 -17.20 -12.17 0.79
CA GLU A 635 -16.74 -13.50 1.22
C GLU A 635 -16.44 -13.51 2.72
N VAL A 636 -16.74 -14.64 3.38
CA VAL A 636 -16.43 -14.88 4.79
C VAL A 636 -15.79 -16.25 4.95
N GLU A 637 -14.59 -16.28 5.53
CA GLU A 637 -13.88 -17.50 5.91
C GLU A 637 -13.93 -17.65 7.44
N GLN A 638 -14.39 -18.81 7.91
CA GLN A 638 -14.38 -19.13 9.34
C GLN A 638 -13.02 -19.74 9.72
N LEU A 639 -12.24 -19.04 10.55
CA LEU A 639 -10.92 -19.50 11.02
C LEU A 639 -11.05 -20.36 12.29
N SER A 640 -11.97 -20.00 13.18
CA SER A 640 -12.31 -20.75 14.41
C SER A 640 -13.77 -20.49 14.80
N ASN A 641 -14.22 -21.03 15.94
CA ASN A 641 -15.59 -20.77 16.42
C ASN A 641 -15.84 -19.29 16.78
N ASP A 642 -14.77 -18.56 17.07
CA ASP A 642 -14.80 -17.17 17.55
C ASP A 642 -14.09 -16.18 16.60
N ARG A 643 -13.43 -16.65 15.54
CA ARG A 643 -12.64 -15.81 14.61
C ARG A 643 -13.01 -16.04 13.15
N PHE A 644 -13.14 -14.95 12.41
CA PHE A 644 -13.57 -14.95 11.01
C PHE A 644 -12.78 -13.91 10.20
N ARG A 645 -12.51 -14.22 8.93
CA ARG A 645 -11.95 -13.29 7.95
C ARG A 645 -13.05 -12.86 6.99
N VAL A 646 -13.10 -11.56 6.68
CA VAL A 646 -14.14 -10.94 5.85
C VAL A 646 -13.49 -10.32 4.61
N GLY A 647 -13.57 -11.04 3.49
CA GLY A 647 -12.79 -10.77 2.28
C GLY A 647 -11.29 -10.64 2.57
N ASP A 648 -10.60 -9.85 1.75
CA ASP A 648 -9.21 -9.43 2.00
C ASP A 648 -9.12 -8.19 2.91
N ASN A 649 -10.25 -7.79 3.52
CA ASN A 649 -10.41 -6.47 4.12
C ASN A 649 -10.07 -6.45 5.62
N TYR A 650 -10.59 -7.41 6.40
CA TYR A 650 -10.44 -7.41 7.86
C TYR A 650 -10.77 -8.76 8.51
N GLU A 651 -10.27 -8.97 9.73
CA GLU A 651 -10.63 -10.08 10.61
C GLU A 651 -11.48 -9.58 11.79
N VAL A 652 -12.39 -10.45 12.27
CA VAL A 652 -13.18 -10.22 13.47
C VAL A 652 -13.01 -11.38 14.45
N GLN A 653 -12.81 -11.04 15.74
CA GLN A 653 -12.89 -12.00 16.84
C GLN A 653 -14.01 -11.62 17.79
N ILE A 654 -14.85 -12.58 18.15
CA ILE A 654 -16.01 -12.39 19.03
C ILE A 654 -15.79 -13.11 20.36
N LYS A 655 -16.16 -12.47 21.47
CA LYS A 655 -16.26 -13.11 22.78
C LYS A 655 -17.64 -12.83 23.35
N GLY A 656 -18.25 -13.82 24.01
CA GLY A 656 -19.55 -13.66 24.64
C GLY A 656 -19.54 -14.19 26.06
N SER A 657 -20.45 -13.70 26.92
CA SER A 657 -20.72 -14.31 28.24
C SER A 657 -21.45 -15.66 28.16
N PHE A 658 -21.59 -16.19 26.94
CA PHE A 658 -22.32 -17.40 26.59
C PHE A 658 -21.56 -18.17 25.48
N PRO A 659 -21.81 -19.48 25.31
CA PRO A 659 -21.21 -20.25 24.22
C PRO A 659 -21.62 -19.70 22.84
N LEU A 660 -20.64 -19.32 22.04
CA LEU A 660 -20.88 -18.78 20.69
C LEU A 660 -21.38 -19.87 19.75
N LYS A 661 -22.47 -19.57 19.03
CA LYS A 661 -23.06 -20.40 17.98
C LYS A 661 -23.21 -19.58 16.69
N PRO A 662 -22.10 -19.26 16.00
CA PRO A 662 -22.13 -18.41 14.82
C PRO A 662 -22.97 -19.03 13.70
N ILE A 663 -23.75 -18.19 13.03
CA ILE A 663 -24.54 -18.53 11.85
C ILE A 663 -23.98 -17.72 10.68
N ILE A 664 -23.40 -18.42 9.71
CA ILE A 664 -22.93 -17.83 8.45
C ILE A 664 -24.03 -18.04 7.40
N ARG A 665 -24.52 -16.94 6.83
CA ARG A 665 -25.59 -17.00 5.82
C ARG A 665 -25.37 -15.96 4.73
N VAL A 666 -25.86 -16.25 3.54
CA VAL A 666 -25.89 -15.29 2.42
C VAL A 666 -27.20 -14.50 2.49
N GLN A 667 -27.12 -13.18 2.47
CA GLN A 667 -28.27 -12.27 2.36
C GLN A 667 -28.03 -11.25 1.24
N GLY A 668 -28.76 -11.39 0.12
CA GLY A 668 -28.47 -10.61 -1.08
C GLY A 668 -27.13 -11.03 -1.68
N GLU A 669 -26.24 -10.08 -1.91
CA GLU A 669 -24.88 -10.30 -2.44
C GLU A 669 -23.83 -10.48 -1.35
N LYS A 670 -24.19 -10.29 -0.07
CA LYS A 670 -23.25 -10.36 1.05
C LYS A 670 -23.43 -11.61 1.88
N THR A 671 -22.32 -12.10 2.42
CA THR A 671 -22.28 -13.11 3.48
C THR A 671 -22.23 -12.43 4.84
N GLN A 672 -23.11 -12.83 5.75
CA GLN A 672 -23.26 -12.28 7.11
C GLN A 672 -22.84 -13.29 8.16
N ILE A 673 -22.26 -12.79 9.25
CA ILE A 673 -21.96 -13.55 10.47
C ILE A 673 -22.92 -13.08 11.57
N LEU A 674 -23.87 -13.94 11.93
CA LEU A 674 -24.81 -13.68 13.01
C LEU A 674 -24.45 -14.48 14.26
N ILE A 675 -24.51 -13.82 15.42
CA ILE A 675 -24.33 -14.46 16.72
C ILE A 675 -25.68 -14.39 17.46
N PRO A 676 -26.37 -15.52 17.68
CA PRO A 676 -27.53 -15.56 18.56
C PRO A 676 -27.12 -15.18 19.99
N VAL A 677 -27.84 -14.24 20.59
CA VAL A 677 -27.58 -13.74 21.94
C VAL A 677 -28.68 -14.23 22.86
N PRO A 678 -28.42 -15.24 23.72
CA PRO A 678 -29.41 -15.72 24.67
C PRO A 678 -29.62 -14.67 25.77
N LEU A 679 -30.88 -14.37 26.07
CA LEU A 679 -31.27 -13.45 27.15
C LEU A 679 -32.03 -14.17 28.28
N ASP A 680 -31.83 -15.48 28.40
CA ASP A 680 -32.51 -16.35 29.37
C ASP A 680 -32.22 -15.95 30.83
N GLN A 681 -31.08 -15.28 31.07
CA GLN A 681 -30.65 -14.77 32.38
C GLN A 681 -30.89 -13.25 32.57
N GLY A 682 -31.56 -12.59 31.62
CA GLY A 682 -31.83 -11.14 31.65
C GLY A 682 -30.64 -10.23 31.35
N GLU A 683 -29.40 -10.74 31.37
CA GLU A 683 -28.19 -10.00 31.00
C GLU A 683 -27.27 -10.84 30.10
N ALA A 684 -26.61 -10.19 29.14
CA ALA A 684 -25.57 -10.79 28.30
C ALA A 684 -24.50 -9.75 27.96
N SER A 685 -23.29 -10.21 27.64
CA SER A 685 -22.25 -9.36 27.07
C SER A 685 -21.65 -9.98 25.81
N VAL A 686 -21.30 -9.10 24.88
CA VAL A 686 -20.59 -9.45 23.64
C VAL A 686 -19.41 -8.49 23.50
N GLU A 687 -18.25 -8.99 23.14
CA GLU A 687 -17.11 -8.21 22.72
C GLU A 687 -16.75 -8.57 21.29
N GLN A 688 -16.46 -7.56 20.49
CA GLN A 688 -15.98 -7.73 19.13
C GLN A 688 -14.65 -7.01 18.97
N PHE A 689 -13.63 -7.73 18.50
CA PHE A 689 -12.35 -7.19 18.08
C PHE A 689 -12.34 -7.13 16.55
N ILE A 690 -11.95 -6.00 15.97
CA ILE A 690 -11.90 -5.76 14.52
C ILE A 690 -10.50 -5.30 14.13
N GLU A 691 -9.83 -6.07 13.27
CA GLU A 691 -8.48 -5.82 12.79
C GLU A 691 -8.48 -5.76 11.26
N TRP A 692 -7.95 -4.68 10.68
CA TRP A 692 -7.92 -4.41 9.25
C TRP A 692 -6.63 -3.71 8.82
#